data_AF-X6M8C5-F1
#
_entry.id   AF-X6M8C5-F1
#
_cell.length_a   1.000
_cell.length_b   1.000
_cell.length_c   1.000
_cell.angle_alpha   90.00
_cell.angle_beta   90.00
_cell.angle_gamma   90.00
#
_symmetry.space_group_name_H-M   'P 1'
#
loop_
_entity.id
_entity.type
_entity.pdbx_description
1 polymer ?
#
loop_
_entity_poly.entity_id
_entity_poly.type
_entity_poly.pdbx_seq_one_letter_code
_entity_poly.pdbx_strand_id
1 'polypeptide(L)'
;AAVQYSWNLPALADRLELTEKELREALFKYTKNEELLDKEIRTFLPQVGGLTCYFFGDIRKLRSKTCEVAVRVHDECNGSDVFGTDICTCRPYLVFALQSCIECAQRGGVGLVVYFRKEGRSLGEVTKFRVYNARKNQVGGDSAEKYFYQTESIAGIRDARFQAMMPDVLNWLGIERIDWLLSMSNEKYEAIINAGIRVDQRVPLPNMYVPKHAFVEITAKGDELMEELRDLRTIRKQCYRIYDLAKQDKLNFFSVRFDKIEDCAKDVVTCIKKHYPDLNVPMHSRFRHLDAKVIENLRSQWTSSGVRLELGIVLYSPSFFFSPSLSLPSYMCTDDNYMYIVLHSFVFFLLFACIDYREQSRRLIDLTFVSVLLDAGAGENWKYVDRYGHTFNRSEGIGAASLQMFLDGMFSSDEAMKTRVNSRGLHKLSAQELEAGFQVSKSNPMVGLEGRAGLLKRLAKALEKFPQYFGYEGHIPHQNLQKKKNIIFYNNIKVHRPGHLLDYLLKKADKNKKVSLRVLWHALVVGLEPIWPQRITGIRSGDVWAHNQLRSIGKPGSDMVPFHKLVQWLCYSIVEEFTRYGIQFEVLDDLTCLAEYRNGGLLIDTGVIVPKEDTVDLEMTYHVGSEIIVEWRALTVALIDQVADYVRKYIGKTKTEFPLAKVLEGGTWRAGRELAFKLRPSGNSPIKIRSDGTVF
;
A
#
# COMPACT_ATOMS: atom_id res chain seq x y z
N ALA A 1 -13.85 -12.36 -39.69
CA ALA A 1 -15.26 -12.48 -40.15
C ALA A 1 -15.97 -11.15 -39.92
N ALA A 2 -16.64 -10.59 -40.94
CA ALA A 2 -17.52 -9.44 -40.76
C ALA A 2 -18.91 -9.94 -40.35
N VAL A 3 -19.47 -9.37 -39.29
CA VAL A 3 -20.76 -9.79 -38.71
C VAL A 3 -21.68 -8.58 -38.64
N GLN A 4 -22.89 -8.75 -39.15
CA GLN A 4 -23.97 -7.76 -39.07
C GLN A 4 -24.98 -8.19 -38.03
N TYR A 5 -25.61 -7.21 -37.37
CA TYR A 5 -26.70 -7.48 -36.45
C TYR A 5 -28.00 -7.74 -37.21
N SER A 6 -28.75 -8.70 -36.73
CA SER A 6 -30.18 -8.82 -36.97
C SER A 6 -30.89 -8.87 -35.63
N TRP A 7 -31.95 -8.08 -35.47
CA TRP A 7 -32.72 -8.01 -34.24
C TRP A 7 -34.07 -8.67 -34.46
N ASN A 8 -34.32 -9.75 -33.72
CA ASN A 8 -35.68 -10.24 -33.58
C ASN A 8 -36.41 -9.28 -32.62
N LEU A 9 -37.32 -8.45 -33.14
CA LEU A 9 -37.94 -7.36 -32.38
C LEU A 9 -38.73 -7.86 -31.17
N PRO A 10 -39.56 -8.92 -31.26
CA PRO A 10 -40.21 -9.49 -30.08
C PRO A 10 -39.21 -9.97 -29.01
N ALA A 11 -38.23 -10.81 -29.39
CA ALA A 11 -37.27 -11.35 -28.43
C ALA A 11 -36.35 -10.27 -27.83
N LEU A 12 -36.03 -9.23 -28.61
CA LEU A 12 -35.27 -8.08 -28.12
C LEU A 12 -36.10 -7.27 -27.13
N ALA A 13 -37.40 -7.08 -27.35
CA ALA A 13 -38.29 -6.39 -26.42
C ALA A 13 -38.35 -7.15 -25.08
N ASP A 14 -38.55 -8.47 -25.13
CA ASP A 14 -38.53 -9.33 -23.95
C ASP A 14 -37.20 -9.22 -23.18
N ARG A 15 -36.07 -9.29 -23.90
CA ARG A 15 -34.72 -9.17 -23.31
C ARG A 15 -34.45 -7.80 -22.69
N LEU A 16 -35.12 -6.75 -23.17
CA LEU A 16 -34.99 -5.38 -22.65
C LEU A 16 -36.05 -5.03 -21.61
N GLU A 17 -36.91 -5.98 -21.24
CA GLU A 17 -38.03 -5.77 -20.31
C GLU A 17 -38.97 -4.64 -20.79
N LEU A 18 -39.18 -4.55 -22.11
CA LEU A 18 -40.08 -3.61 -22.76
C LEU A 18 -41.22 -4.35 -23.46
N THR A 19 -42.35 -3.69 -23.66
CA THR A 19 -43.33 -4.19 -24.63
C THR A 19 -42.78 -4.03 -26.06
N GLU A 20 -43.16 -4.93 -26.96
CA GLU A 20 -42.74 -4.86 -28.37
C GLU A 20 -43.13 -3.52 -29.01
N LYS A 21 -44.29 -2.97 -28.61
CA LYS A 21 -44.77 -1.66 -29.07
C LYS A 21 -43.83 -0.53 -28.63
N GLU A 22 -43.44 -0.49 -27.36
CA GLU A 22 -42.53 0.54 -26.83
C GLU A 22 -41.16 0.49 -27.53
N LEU A 23 -40.62 -0.72 -27.73
CA LEU A 23 -39.35 -0.90 -28.45
C LEU A 23 -39.44 -0.36 -29.88
N ARG A 24 -40.50 -0.74 -30.62
CA ARG A 24 -40.72 -0.31 -32.00
C ARG A 24 -40.91 1.20 -32.11
N GLU A 25 -41.72 1.80 -31.24
CA GLU A 25 -41.93 3.25 -31.21
C GLU A 25 -40.64 4.00 -30.90
N ALA A 26 -39.82 3.49 -29.97
CA ALA A 26 -38.52 4.06 -29.66
C ALA A 26 -37.57 3.98 -30.87
N LEU A 27 -37.45 2.81 -31.51
CA LEU A 27 -36.62 2.65 -32.70
C LEU A 27 -37.10 3.54 -33.85
N PHE A 28 -38.41 3.61 -34.09
CA PHE A 28 -39.01 4.47 -35.12
C PHE A 28 -38.70 5.95 -34.86
N LYS A 29 -38.80 6.39 -33.61
CA LYS A 29 -38.54 7.78 -33.22
C LYS A 29 -37.16 8.27 -33.70
N TYR A 30 -36.14 7.42 -33.59
CA TYR A 30 -34.75 7.75 -33.93
C TYR A 30 -34.36 7.43 -35.37
N THR A 31 -34.87 6.33 -35.95
CA THR A 31 -34.50 5.90 -37.30
C THR A 31 -35.39 6.47 -38.40
N LYS A 32 -36.61 6.87 -38.05
CA LYS A 32 -37.68 7.22 -39.00
C LYS A 32 -37.97 6.13 -40.03
N ASN A 33 -37.62 4.87 -39.75
CA ASN A 33 -37.92 3.75 -40.64
C ASN A 33 -39.35 3.25 -40.39
N GLU A 34 -40.25 3.49 -41.35
CA GLU A 34 -41.66 3.10 -41.30
C GLU A 34 -41.87 1.58 -41.15
N GLU A 35 -40.93 0.75 -41.58
CA GLU A 35 -40.97 -0.72 -41.42
C GLU A 35 -41.09 -1.14 -39.95
N LEU A 36 -40.59 -0.33 -39.00
CA LEU A 36 -40.68 -0.64 -37.58
C LEU A 36 -42.12 -0.57 -37.04
N LEU A 37 -43.01 0.15 -37.73
CA LEU A 37 -44.43 0.24 -37.39
C LEU A 37 -45.23 -0.98 -37.87
N ASP A 38 -44.69 -1.77 -38.80
CA ASP A 38 -45.29 -3.01 -39.27
C ASP A 38 -44.98 -4.16 -38.29
N LYS A 39 -46.02 -4.71 -37.67
CA LYS A 39 -45.91 -5.82 -36.72
C LYS A 39 -45.56 -7.15 -37.39
N GLU A 40 -45.80 -7.30 -38.69
CA GLU A 40 -45.44 -8.51 -39.44
C GLU A 40 -43.91 -8.63 -39.60
N ILE A 41 -43.18 -7.52 -39.53
CA ILE A 41 -41.72 -7.50 -39.57
C ILE A 41 -41.18 -7.93 -38.21
N ARG A 42 -40.83 -9.21 -38.08
CA ARG A 42 -40.26 -9.76 -36.82
C ARG A 42 -38.75 -9.58 -36.71
N THR A 43 -38.04 -9.40 -37.82
CA THR A 43 -36.58 -9.22 -37.84
C THR A 43 -36.22 -7.87 -38.47
N PHE A 44 -35.42 -7.08 -37.76
CA PHE A 44 -34.96 -5.78 -38.19
C PHE A 44 -33.44 -5.77 -38.36
N LEU A 45 -32.97 -5.17 -39.45
CA LEU A 45 -31.55 -4.96 -39.71
C LEU A 45 -31.22 -3.50 -39.36
N PRO A 46 -30.67 -3.23 -38.16
CA PRO A 46 -30.38 -1.87 -37.75
C PRO A 46 -29.28 -1.25 -38.62
N GLN A 47 -29.43 0.03 -38.95
CA GLN A 47 -28.38 0.83 -39.61
C GLN A 47 -27.27 1.25 -38.63
N VAL A 48 -26.83 0.32 -37.79
CA VAL A 48 -25.69 0.52 -36.88
C VAL A 48 -24.47 -0.18 -37.46
N GLY A 49 -23.29 0.33 -37.12
CA GLY A 49 -22.04 -0.33 -37.50
C GLY A 49 -22.01 -1.76 -36.97
N GLY A 50 -21.75 -2.72 -37.86
CA GLY A 50 -21.52 -4.12 -37.49
C GLY A 50 -20.21 -4.31 -36.72
N LEU A 51 -19.71 -5.53 -36.70
CA LEU A 51 -18.45 -5.87 -36.05
C LEU A 51 -17.55 -6.71 -36.95
N THR A 52 -16.25 -6.72 -36.66
CA THR A 52 -15.30 -7.61 -37.30
C THR A 52 -14.57 -8.44 -36.24
N CYS A 53 -14.63 -9.76 -36.37
CA CYS A 53 -13.86 -10.68 -35.54
C CYS A 53 -12.53 -11.03 -36.25
N TYR A 54 -11.42 -10.73 -35.57
CA TYR A 54 -10.06 -11.12 -35.95
C TYR A 54 -9.64 -12.32 -35.11
N PHE A 55 -9.32 -13.43 -35.77
CA PHE A 55 -8.96 -14.68 -35.14
C PHE A 55 -7.48 -14.96 -35.32
N PHE A 56 -6.84 -15.47 -34.29
CA PHE A 56 -5.44 -15.87 -34.27
C PHE A 56 -5.36 -17.31 -33.78
N GLY A 57 -4.82 -18.21 -34.60
CA GLY A 57 -4.79 -19.65 -34.31
C GLY A 57 -5.98 -20.42 -34.91
N ASP A 58 -6.21 -21.64 -34.43
CA ASP A 58 -7.24 -22.54 -34.95
C ASP A 58 -8.60 -22.28 -34.29
N ILE A 59 -9.51 -21.62 -35.01
CA ILE A 59 -10.85 -21.25 -34.54
C ILE A 59 -11.66 -22.45 -34.01
N ARG A 60 -11.42 -23.67 -34.51
CA ARG A 60 -12.13 -24.88 -34.07
C ARG A 60 -11.88 -25.20 -32.59
N LYS A 61 -10.79 -24.66 -32.03
CA LYS A 61 -10.41 -24.85 -30.62
C LYS A 61 -11.06 -23.86 -29.66
N LEU A 62 -11.81 -22.85 -30.13
CA LEU A 62 -12.48 -21.87 -29.26
C LEU A 62 -13.44 -22.52 -28.24
N ARG A 63 -14.00 -23.68 -28.57
CA ARG A 63 -14.91 -24.44 -27.70
C ARG A 63 -14.18 -25.47 -26.84
N SER A 64 -12.87 -25.63 -27.02
CA SER A 64 -12.10 -26.64 -26.29
C SER A 64 -11.87 -26.19 -24.85
N LYS A 65 -12.18 -27.09 -23.91
CA LYS A 65 -11.93 -26.85 -22.47
C LYS A 65 -10.45 -26.88 -22.10
N THR A 66 -9.57 -27.35 -22.98
CA THR A 66 -8.13 -27.48 -22.69
C THR A 66 -7.25 -26.48 -23.44
N CYS A 67 -7.84 -25.69 -24.34
CA CYS A 67 -7.13 -24.71 -25.14
C CYS A 67 -7.25 -23.31 -24.51
N GLU A 68 -6.13 -22.60 -24.41
CA GLU A 68 -6.07 -21.23 -23.89
C GLU A 68 -6.84 -20.27 -24.81
N VAL A 69 -7.69 -19.40 -24.26
CA VAL A 69 -8.49 -18.42 -25.02
C VAL A 69 -8.22 -17.00 -24.53
N ALA A 70 -7.65 -16.16 -25.39
CA ALA A 70 -7.43 -14.73 -25.14
C ALA A 70 -8.42 -13.87 -25.94
N VAL A 71 -9.12 -12.95 -25.28
CA VAL A 71 -10.19 -12.14 -25.90
C VAL A 71 -10.04 -10.66 -25.63
N ARG A 72 -10.23 -9.85 -26.67
CA ARG A 72 -10.47 -8.41 -26.58
C ARG A 72 -11.76 -8.05 -27.28
N VAL A 73 -12.61 -7.32 -26.57
CA VAL A 73 -13.75 -6.61 -27.17
C VAL A 73 -13.42 -5.13 -27.24
N HIS A 74 -13.27 -4.62 -28.45
CA HIS A 74 -12.83 -3.26 -28.76
C HIS A 74 -13.96 -2.45 -29.39
N ASP A 75 -14.20 -1.25 -28.87
CA ASP A 75 -15.11 -0.29 -29.49
C ASP A 75 -14.28 0.65 -30.35
N GLU A 76 -14.68 0.83 -31.61
CA GLU A 76 -14.03 1.69 -32.58
C GLU A 76 -13.74 3.09 -32.03
N CYS A 77 -12.52 3.55 -32.28
CA CYS A 77 -12.05 4.85 -31.88
C CYS A 77 -11.10 5.40 -32.95
N ASN A 78 -11.64 5.86 -34.08
CA ASN A 78 -10.90 6.36 -35.25
C ASN A 78 -9.82 7.39 -34.88
N GLY A 79 -10.15 8.32 -33.98
CA GLY A 79 -9.20 9.30 -33.46
C GLY A 79 -7.91 8.68 -32.89
N SER A 80 -8.00 7.50 -32.27
CA SER A 80 -6.85 6.78 -31.71
C SER A 80 -6.37 5.67 -32.63
N ASP A 81 -7.28 4.81 -33.07
CA ASP A 81 -6.99 3.57 -33.80
C ASP A 81 -6.40 3.86 -35.18
N VAL A 82 -6.88 4.92 -35.86
CA VAL A 82 -6.42 5.33 -37.19
C VAL A 82 -5.50 6.54 -37.12
N PHE A 83 -5.92 7.62 -36.44
CA PHE A 83 -5.18 8.89 -36.43
C PHE A 83 -4.14 9.00 -35.30
N GLY A 84 -4.05 8.01 -34.42
CA GLY A 84 -2.95 7.91 -33.45
C GLY A 84 -3.00 8.90 -32.28
N THR A 85 -4.15 9.47 -31.94
CA THR A 85 -4.26 10.40 -30.80
C THR A 85 -3.79 9.77 -29.48
N ASP A 86 -3.17 10.60 -28.65
CA ASP A 86 -2.62 10.29 -27.33
C ASP A 86 -3.55 10.73 -26.17
N ILE A 87 -4.78 11.12 -26.48
CA ILE A 87 -5.77 11.58 -25.49
C ILE A 87 -6.48 10.41 -24.79
N CYS A 88 -6.50 9.23 -25.40
CA CYS A 88 -7.17 8.04 -24.86
C CYS A 88 -6.33 6.77 -25.03
N THR A 89 -6.71 5.69 -24.34
CA THR A 89 -5.99 4.41 -24.35
C THR A 89 -6.49 3.40 -25.38
N CYS A 90 -7.39 3.79 -26.30
CA CYS A 90 -8.03 2.87 -27.25
C CYS A 90 -7.02 2.13 -28.14
N ARG A 91 -6.19 2.83 -28.92
CA ARG A 91 -5.17 2.20 -29.77
C ARG A 91 -4.15 1.40 -28.96
N PRO A 92 -3.58 1.92 -27.85
CA PRO A 92 -2.72 1.13 -26.99
C PRO A 92 -3.32 -0.22 -26.56
N TYR A 93 -4.58 -0.23 -26.13
CA TYR A 93 -5.29 -1.47 -25.80
C TYR A 93 -5.49 -2.36 -27.01
N LEU A 94 -5.80 -1.80 -28.18
CA LEU A 94 -5.98 -2.58 -29.41
C LEU A 94 -4.68 -3.29 -29.79
N VAL A 95 -3.56 -2.56 -29.82
CA VAL A 95 -2.24 -3.11 -30.18
C VAL A 95 -1.77 -4.15 -29.16
N PHE A 96 -1.87 -3.84 -27.87
CA PHE A 96 -1.57 -4.79 -26.80
C PHE A 96 -2.41 -6.07 -26.93
N ALA A 97 -3.70 -5.90 -27.23
CA ALA A 97 -4.58 -7.04 -27.38
C ALA A 97 -4.23 -7.92 -28.58
N LEU A 98 -3.92 -7.31 -29.73
CA LEU A 98 -3.46 -8.03 -30.91
C LEU A 98 -2.20 -8.84 -30.60
N GLN A 99 -1.21 -8.24 -29.92
CA GLN A 99 0.00 -8.93 -29.50
C GLN A 99 -0.31 -10.14 -28.60
N SER A 100 -1.07 -9.95 -27.51
CA SER A 100 -1.37 -11.04 -26.58
C SER A 100 -2.20 -12.15 -27.23
N CYS A 101 -3.12 -11.82 -28.14
CA CYS A 101 -3.89 -12.80 -28.92
C CYS A 101 -2.98 -13.62 -29.85
N ILE A 102 -1.99 -12.99 -30.49
CA ILE A 102 -1.00 -13.68 -31.33
C ILE A 102 -0.12 -14.61 -30.47
N GLU A 103 0.38 -14.12 -29.33
CA GLU A 103 1.20 -14.93 -28.42
C GLU A 103 0.44 -16.15 -27.88
N CYS A 104 -0.85 -15.98 -27.54
CA CYS A 104 -1.73 -17.10 -27.16
C CYS A 104 -1.84 -18.12 -28.30
N ALA A 105 -2.06 -17.66 -29.53
CA ALA A 105 -2.12 -18.54 -30.71
C ALA A 105 -0.81 -19.32 -30.94
N GLN A 106 0.34 -18.68 -30.73
CA GLN A 106 1.66 -19.31 -30.85
C GLN A 106 1.89 -20.42 -29.82
N ARG A 107 1.26 -20.33 -28.63
CA ARG A 107 1.29 -21.39 -27.60
C ARG A 107 0.30 -22.54 -27.87
N GLY A 108 -0.38 -22.52 -29.02
CA GLY A 108 -1.39 -23.50 -29.38
C GLY A 108 -2.80 -23.17 -28.86
N GLY A 109 -2.97 -21.98 -28.26
CA GLY A 109 -4.23 -21.35 -27.87
C GLY A 109 -5.00 -20.73 -29.05
N VAL A 110 -6.02 -19.93 -28.73
CA VAL A 110 -6.76 -19.10 -29.69
C VAL A 110 -6.90 -17.67 -29.19
N GLY A 111 -6.48 -16.72 -30.00
CA GLY A 111 -6.70 -15.30 -29.78
C GLY A 111 -7.90 -14.78 -30.57
N LEU A 112 -8.71 -13.91 -29.96
CA LEU A 112 -9.85 -13.26 -30.58
C LEU A 112 -9.88 -11.76 -30.26
N VAL A 113 -9.89 -10.92 -31.29
CA VAL A 113 -10.22 -9.50 -31.17
C VAL A 113 -11.53 -9.23 -31.90
N VAL A 114 -12.54 -8.78 -31.15
CA VAL A 114 -13.82 -8.34 -31.69
C VAL A 114 -13.81 -6.82 -31.77
N TYR A 115 -13.87 -6.29 -32.97
CA TYR A 115 -13.86 -4.85 -33.25
C TYR A 115 -15.28 -4.38 -33.61
N PHE A 116 -15.93 -3.66 -32.69
CA PHE A 116 -17.27 -3.10 -32.86
C PHE A 116 -17.17 -1.72 -33.50
N ARG A 117 -17.94 -1.48 -34.56
CA ARG A 117 -18.01 -0.16 -35.20
C ARG A 117 -18.93 0.80 -34.44
N LYS A 118 -18.48 1.16 -33.23
CA LYS A 118 -19.20 1.99 -32.24
C LYS A 118 -18.33 3.17 -31.78
N GLU A 119 -18.24 4.20 -32.62
CA GLU A 119 -17.46 5.40 -32.34
C GLU A 119 -18.04 6.26 -31.20
N GLY A 120 -17.17 6.85 -30.39
CA GLY A 120 -17.53 7.91 -29.45
C GLY A 120 -18.56 7.52 -28.40
N ARG A 121 -18.57 6.27 -27.90
CA ARG A 121 -19.61 5.76 -26.98
C ARG A 121 -21.02 5.80 -27.59
N SER A 122 -21.13 5.61 -28.90
CA SER A 122 -22.36 5.76 -29.68
C SER A 122 -22.86 7.20 -29.84
N LEU A 123 -22.09 8.21 -29.44
CA LEU A 123 -22.41 9.64 -29.65
C LEU A 123 -21.83 10.20 -30.97
N GLY A 124 -21.06 9.39 -31.69
CA GLY A 124 -20.42 9.77 -32.95
C GLY A 124 -19.12 10.57 -32.77
N GLU A 125 -18.36 10.66 -33.86
CA GLU A 125 -17.02 11.29 -33.89
C GLU A 125 -17.06 12.80 -33.62
N VAL A 126 -18.07 13.51 -34.12
CA VAL A 126 -18.18 14.98 -34.00
C VAL A 126 -18.33 15.39 -32.54
N THR A 127 -19.23 14.74 -31.80
CA THR A 127 -19.45 14.99 -30.36
C THR A 127 -18.18 14.72 -29.57
N LYS A 128 -17.50 13.62 -29.86
CA LYS A 128 -16.24 13.24 -29.22
C LYS A 128 -15.15 14.30 -29.45
N PHE A 129 -14.99 14.80 -30.67
CA PHE A 129 -14.00 15.84 -30.96
C PHE A 129 -14.34 17.17 -30.30
N ARG A 130 -15.62 17.53 -30.18
CA ARG A 130 -16.03 18.73 -29.41
C ARG A 130 -15.64 18.61 -27.93
N VAL A 131 -15.85 17.45 -27.31
CA VAL A 131 -15.41 17.19 -25.93
C VAL A 131 -13.89 17.26 -25.81
N TYR A 132 -13.14 16.69 -26.76
CA TYR A 132 -11.67 16.74 -26.73
C TYR A 132 -11.12 18.16 -26.93
N ASN A 133 -11.74 18.95 -27.81
CA ASN A 133 -11.37 20.34 -28.05
C ASN A 133 -11.62 21.20 -26.80
N ALA A 134 -12.77 21.03 -26.15
CA ALA A 134 -13.11 21.70 -24.90
C ALA A 134 -12.12 21.34 -23.77
N ARG A 135 -11.67 20.08 -23.71
CA ARG A 135 -10.64 19.64 -22.75
C ARG A 135 -9.27 20.27 -22.98
N LYS A 136 -8.81 20.32 -24.25
CA LYS A 136 -7.46 20.77 -24.58
C LYS A 136 -7.28 22.29 -24.44
N ASN A 137 -8.32 23.06 -24.75
CA ASN A 137 -8.24 24.52 -24.86
C ASN A 137 -8.80 25.27 -23.65
N GLN A 138 -9.08 24.59 -22.53
CA GLN A 138 -9.61 25.23 -21.33
C GLN A 138 -8.52 25.97 -20.52
N VAL A 139 -8.89 27.10 -19.93
CA VAL A 139 -8.04 27.85 -19.00
C VAL A 139 -7.84 27.04 -17.72
N GLY A 140 -6.58 26.78 -17.36
CA GLY A 140 -6.21 25.98 -16.17
C GLY A 140 -5.88 24.51 -16.43
N GLY A 141 -5.83 24.06 -17.69
CA GLY A 141 -5.36 22.71 -18.07
C GLY A 141 -6.38 21.59 -17.86
N ASP A 142 -6.06 20.38 -18.33
CA ASP A 142 -6.93 19.19 -18.26
C ASP A 142 -6.98 18.66 -16.81
N SER A 143 -8.17 18.45 -16.27
CA SER A 143 -8.36 17.90 -14.92
C SER A 143 -9.51 16.91 -14.85
N ALA A 144 -9.34 15.98 -13.91
CA ALA A 144 -10.27 14.94 -13.49
C ALA A 144 -11.71 15.42 -13.26
N GLU A 145 -11.84 16.45 -12.44
CA GLU A 145 -13.08 17.04 -11.96
C GLU A 145 -13.91 17.62 -13.11
N LYS A 146 -13.24 18.14 -14.15
CA LYS A 146 -13.88 18.80 -15.29
C LYS A 146 -14.29 17.83 -16.41
N TYR A 147 -13.81 16.58 -16.39
CA TYR A 147 -14.12 15.57 -17.41
C TYR A 147 -15.63 15.29 -17.54
N PHE A 148 -16.31 15.05 -16.41
CA PHE A 148 -17.73 14.73 -16.40
C PHE A 148 -18.60 15.95 -16.74
N TYR A 149 -18.21 17.12 -16.23
CA TYR A 149 -18.87 18.38 -16.49
C TYR A 149 -18.88 18.72 -17.99
N GLN A 150 -17.75 18.58 -18.67
CA GLN A 150 -17.66 18.89 -20.11
C GLN A 150 -18.49 17.92 -20.96
N THR A 151 -18.47 16.63 -20.64
CA THR A 151 -19.28 15.62 -21.34
C THR A 151 -20.77 15.92 -21.19
N GLU A 152 -21.23 16.22 -19.97
CA GLU A 152 -22.62 16.60 -19.68
C GLU A 152 -23.02 17.90 -20.39
N SER A 153 -22.15 18.92 -20.38
CA SER A 153 -22.43 20.23 -21.00
C SER A 153 -22.53 20.19 -22.53
N ILE A 154 -21.82 19.27 -23.19
CA ILE A 154 -21.76 19.18 -24.66
C ILE A 154 -22.73 18.14 -25.21
N ALA A 155 -22.86 16.99 -24.54
CA ALA A 155 -23.65 15.86 -25.03
C ALA A 155 -25.05 15.78 -24.38
N GLY A 156 -25.33 16.55 -23.32
CA GLY A 156 -26.62 16.54 -22.61
C GLY A 156 -26.90 15.26 -21.80
N ILE A 157 -26.03 14.25 -21.90
CA ILE A 157 -26.06 13.00 -21.14
C ILE A 157 -24.63 12.62 -20.73
N ARG A 158 -24.48 12.08 -19.52
CA ARG A 158 -23.16 11.69 -18.98
C ARG A 158 -22.58 10.45 -19.64
N ASP A 159 -23.43 9.55 -20.14
CA ASP A 159 -23.04 8.30 -20.79
C ASP A 159 -24.16 7.70 -21.64
N ALA A 160 -23.84 7.25 -22.86
CA ALA A 160 -24.78 6.58 -23.77
C ALA A 160 -24.42 5.11 -24.02
N ARG A 161 -23.45 4.55 -23.28
CA ARG A 161 -22.93 3.20 -23.52
C ARG A 161 -23.98 2.12 -23.23
N PHE A 162 -24.28 1.31 -24.25
CA PHE A 162 -25.10 0.10 -24.13
C PHE A 162 -24.27 -1.14 -24.50
N GLN A 163 -23.88 -1.92 -23.48
CA GLN A 163 -22.97 -3.06 -23.62
C GLN A 163 -23.68 -4.43 -23.47
N ALA A 164 -24.97 -4.47 -23.12
CA ALA A 164 -25.67 -5.73 -22.81
C ALA A 164 -25.72 -6.73 -24.00
N MET A 165 -25.69 -6.23 -25.24
CA MET A 165 -25.67 -7.06 -26.47
C MET A 165 -24.25 -7.36 -26.99
N MET A 166 -23.22 -6.76 -26.38
CA MET A 166 -21.83 -6.95 -26.83
C MET A 166 -21.37 -8.43 -26.80
N PRO A 167 -21.73 -9.25 -25.77
CA PRO A 167 -21.30 -10.64 -25.70
C PRO A 167 -21.97 -11.58 -26.72
N ASP A 168 -23.00 -11.15 -27.44
CA ASP A 168 -23.80 -12.03 -28.32
C ASP A 168 -22.94 -12.74 -29.37
N VAL A 169 -21.92 -12.04 -29.89
CA VAL A 169 -20.96 -12.63 -30.83
C VAL A 169 -20.06 -13.69 -30.18
N LEU A 170 -19.73 -13.54 -28.90
CA LEU A 170 -18.93 -14.53 -28.16
C LEU A 170 -19.74 -15.81 -27.94
N ASN A 171 -21.01 -15.65 -27.57
CA ASN A 171 -21.97 -16.75 -27.44
C ASN A 171 -22.23 -17.44 -28.78
N TRP A 172 -22.39 -16.68 -29.86
CA TRP A 172 -22.54 -17.23 -31.22
C TRP A 172 -21.32 -18.07 -31.65
N LEU A 173 -20.11 -17.65 -31.27
CA LEU A 173 -18.89 -18.43 -31.49
C LEU A 173 -18.81 -19.68 -30.59
N GLY A 174 -19.65 -19.78 -29.55
CA GLY A 174 -19.69 -20.87 -28.58
C GLY A 174 -18.61 -20.77 -27.52
N ILE A 175 -18.18 -19.54 -27.17
CA ILE A 175 -17.18 -19.32 -26.13
C ILE A 175 -17.85 -19.43 -24.76
N GLU A 176 -17.45 -20.43 -23.98
CA GLU A 176 -17.94 -20.63 -22.60
C GLU A 176 -16.94 -20.10 -21.55
N ARG A 177 -15.66 -19.98 -21.93
CA ARG A 177 -14.56 -19.55 -21.05
C ARG A 177 -13.60 -18.62 -21.79
N ILE A 178 -13.13 -17.61 -21.07
CA ILE A 178 -12.04 -16.72 -21.48
C ILE A 178 -10.95 -16.80 -20.41
N ASP A 179 -9.78 -17.32 -20.78
CA ASP A 179 -8.61 -17.37 -19.90
C ASP A 179 -8.06 -15.96 -19.67
N TRP A 180 -7.95 -15.16 -20.75
CA TRP A 180 -7.38 -13.81 -20.71
C TRP A 180 -8.30 -12.76 -21.35
N LEU A 181 -9.06 -12.04 -20.52
CA LEU A 181 -9.83 -10.89 -20.97
C LEU A 181 -8.96 -9.63 -20.95
N LEU A 182 -8.62 -9.12 -22.13
CA LEU A 182 -7.70 -7.99 -22.33
C LEU A 182 -8.44 -6.65 -22.16
N SER A 183 -9.04 -6.44 -20.99
CA SER A 183 -9.88 -5.28 -20.67
C SER A 183 -10.04 -5.09 -19.16
N MET A 184 -9.97 -3.83 -18.72
CA MET A 184 -10.34 -3.42 -17.35
C MET A 184 -11.70 -2.70 -17.30
N SER A 185 -12.44 -2.66 -18.42
CA SER A 185 -13.80 -2.12 -18.41
C SER A 185 -14.73 -3.06 -17.64
N ASN A 186 -15.30 -2.57 -16.53
CA ASN A 186 -16.26 -3.34 -15.75
C ASN A 186 -17.54 -3.60 -16.58
N GLU A 187 -18.04 -2.62 -17.34
CA GLU A 187 -19.21 -2.83 -18.20
C GLU A 187 -19.04 -3.97 -19.20
N LYS A 188 -17.84 -4.11 -19.79
CA LYS A 188 -17.57 -5.22 -20.71
C LYS A 188 -17.48 -6.55 -19.96
N TYR A 189 -16.82 -6.56 -18.82
CA TYR A 189 -16.69 -7.75 -18.00
C TYR A 189 -18.05 -8.25 -17.50
N GLU A 190 -18.85 -7.39 -16.88
CA GLU A 190 -20.17 -7.74 -16.37
C GLU A 190 -21.10 -8.24 -17.47
N ALA A 191 -21.10 -7.59 -18.64
CA ALA A 191 -21.87 -8.06 -19.78
C ALA A 191 -21.46 -9.50 -20.17
N ILE A 192 -20.16 -9.80 -20.23
CA ILE A 192 -19.64 -11.13 -20.58
C ILE A 192 -20.05 -12.18 -19.53
N ILE A 193 -19.89 -11.89 -18.24
CA ILE A 193 -20.28 -12.80 -17.16
C ILE A 193 -21.79 -13.06 -17.17
N ASN A 194 -22.60 -11.99 -17.30
CA ASN A 194 -24.06 -12.10 -17.35
C ASN A 194 -24.56 -12.85 -18.58
N ALA A 195 -23.75 -12.91 -19.64
CA ALA A 195 -24.03 -13.72 -20.83
C ALA A 195 -23.69 -15.21 -20.65
N GLY A 196 -23.24 -15.62 -19.46
CA GLY A 196 -22.92 -17.02 -19.11
C GLY A 196 -21.47 -17.42 -19.40
N ILE A 197 -20.58 -16.49 -19.73
CA ILE A 197 -19.20 -16.78 -20.10
C ILE A 197 -18.30 -16.60 -18.87
N ARG A 198 -17.56 -17.63 -18.48
CA ARG A 198 -16.58 -17.56 -17.39
C ARG A 198 -15.33 -16.79 -17.82
N VAL A 199 -14.85 -15.88 -17.00
CA VAL A 199 -13.58 -15.15 -17.23
C VAL A 199 -12.62 -15.45 -16.09
N ASP A 200 -11.46 -16.03 -16.39
CA ASP A 200 -10.47 -16.38 -15.37
C ASP A 200 -9.59 -15.20 -14.99
N GLN A 201 -8.98 -14.52 -15.96
CA GLN A 201 -8.08 -13.39 -15.71
C GLN A 201 -8.47 -12.16 -16.53
N ARG A 202 -8.44 -10.99 -15.88
CA ARG A 202 -8.55 -9.68 -16.53
C ARG A 202 -7.18 -9.05 -16.62
N VAL A 203 -6.78 -8.67 -17.83
CA VAL A 203 -5.44 -8.14 -18.09
C VAL A 203 -5.51 -6.63 -18.37
N PRO A 204 -4.89 -5.79 -17.52
CA PRO A 204 -4.80 -4.35 -17.76
C PRO A 204 -3.81 -4.03 -18.88
N LEU A 205 -3.98 -2.85 -19.51
CA LEU A 205 -2.97 -2.29 -20.40
C LEU A 205 -1.73 -1.94 -19.57
N PRO A 206 -0.53 -2.42 -19.92
CA PRO A 206 0.70 -2.02 -19.23
C PRO A 206 0.91 -0.50 -19.27
N ASN A 207 1.31 0.11 -18.14
CA ASN A 207 1.47 1.58 -18.04
C ASN A 207 2.42 2.20 -19.07
N MET A 208 3.43 1.45 -19.52
CA MET A 208 4.35 1.91 -20.57
C MET A 208 3.65 2.20 -21.90
N TYR A 209 2.45 1.65 -22.11
CA TYR A 209 1.62 1.88 -23.28
C TYR A 209 0.53 2.95 -23.04
N VAL A 210 0.38 3.47 -21.81
CA VAL A 210 -0.59 4.54 -21.51
C VAL A 210 0.00 5.90 -21.95
N PRO A 211 -0.66 6.62 -22.87
CA PRO A 211 -0.17 7.92 -23.31
C PRO A 211 -0.22 8.96 -22.18
N LYS A 212 0.73 9.92 -22.17
CA LYS A 212 0.89 10.93 -21.10
C LYS A 212 -0.40 11.73 -20.82
N HIS A 213 -1.19 12.04 -21.85
CA HIS A 213 -2.43 12.81 -21.72
C HIS A 213 -3.67 11.96 -21.35
N ALA A 214 -3.57 10.63 -21.39
CA ALA A 214 -4.64 9.72 -20.96
C ALA A 214 -4.69 9.53 -19.43
N PHE A 215 -3.67 9.99 -18.69
CA PHE A 215 -3.60 9.82 -17.23
C PHE A 215 -4.69 10.61 -16.48
N VAL A 216 -5.17 11.74 -17.01
CA VAL A 216 -6.17 12.59 -16.31
C VAL A 216 -7.50 11.86 -16.08
N GLU A 217 -7.96 11.06 -17.05
CA GLU A 217 -9.21 10.28 -16.96
C GLU A 217 -9.10 9.09 -15.98
N ILE A 218 -7.89 8.57 -15.77
CA ILE A 218 -7.58 7.45 -14.85
C ILE A 218 -7.37 7.96 -13.41
N THR A 219 -6.72 9.12 -13.26
CA THR A 219 -6.33 9.68 -11.95
C THR A 219 -7.53 10.27 -11.20
N ALA A 220 -8.52 10.81 -11.93
CA ALA A 220 -9.76 11.39 -11.40
C ALA A 220 -10.56 10.49 -10.46
N LYS A 221 -10.70 9.23 -10.82
CA LYS A 221 -11.47 8.24 -10.05
C LYS A 221 -10.61 7.53 -9.00
N GLY A 222 -9.28 7.72 -9.05
CA GLY A 222 -8.31 7.01 -8.23
C GLY A 222 -7.99 7.73 -6.93
N ASP A 223 -7.88 9.06 -6.93
CA ASP A 223 -7.34 9.79 -5.77
C ASP A 223 -8.26 9.81 -4.54
N GLU A 224 -9.57 10.03 -4.70
CA GLU A 224 -10.54 9.97 -3.58
C GLU A 224 -10.61 8.56 -2.95
N LEU A 225 -10.63 7.52 -3.79
CA LEU A 225 -10.62 6.13 -3.34
C LEU A 225 -9.33 5.81 -2.59
N MET A 226 -8.19 6.29 -3.09
CA MET A 226 -6.90 6.07 -2.44
C MET A 226 -6.79 6.80 -1.10
N GLU A 227 -7.46 7.93 -0.92
CA GLU A 227 -7.54 8.60 0.38
C GLU A 227 -8.36 7.79 1.38
N GLU A 228 -9.53 7.25 0.98
CA GLU A 228 -10.32 6.34 1.83
C GLU A 228 -9.50 5.09 2.22
N LEU A 229 -8.81 4.46 1.26
CA LEU A 229 -8.01 3.25 1.49
C LEU A 229 -6.74 3.50 2.31
N ARG A 230 -6.32 4.76 2.48
CA ARG A 230 -5.21 5.18 3.35
C ARG A 230 -5.68 5.55 4.76
N ASP A 231 -6.97 5.71 5.00
CA ASP A 231 -7.49 5.95 6.35
C ASP A 231 -7.31 4.69 7.22
N LEU A 232 -6.70 4.87 8.40
CA LEU A 232 -6.44 3.80 9.36
C LEU A 232 -7.73 3.05 9.76
N ARG A 233 -8.86 3.76 9.84
CA ARG A 233 -10.16 3.19 10.21
C ARG A 233 -10.73 2.28 9.12
N THR A 234 -10.37 2.53 7.86
CA THR A 234 -10.85 1.73 6.73
C THR A 234 -10.36 0.29 6.82
N ILE A 235 -9.21 0.03 7.44
CA ILE A 235 -8.68 -1.32 7.69
C ILE A 235 -9.73 -2.14 8.46
N ARG A 236 -10.10 -1.71 9.67
CA ARG A 236 -11.14 -2.40 10.45
C ARG A 236 -12.47 -2.42 9.72
N LYS A 237 -12.91 -1.31 9.14
CA LYS A 237 -14.18 -1.23 8.39
C LYS A 237 -14.30 -2.34 7.34
N GLN A 238 -13.26 -2.56 6.54
CA GLN A 238 -13.28 -3.60 5.50
C GLN A 238 -13.10 -5.00 6.08
N CYS A 239 -12.21 -5.20 7.06
CA CYS A 239 -12.04 -6.50 7.70
C CYS A 239 -13.31 -6.98 8.41
N TYR A 240 -14.07 -6.08 9.05
CA TYR A 240 -15.32 -6.44 9.71
C TYR A 240 -16.44 -6.83 8.73
N ARG A 241 -16.42 -6.34 7.47
CA ARG A 241 -17.37 -6.82 6.45
C ARG A 241 -17.14 -8.29 6.08
N ILE A 242 -15.88 -8.74 6.06
CA ILE A 242 -15.53 -10.16 5.88
C ILE A 242 -15.93 -10.96 7.12
N TYR A 243 -15.69 -10.42 8.31
CA TYR A 243 -16.15 -11.03 9.56
C TYR A 243 -17.68 -11.17 9.66
N ASP A 244 -18.44 -10.22 9.12
CA ASP A 244 -19.90 -10.31 9.07
C ASP A 244 -20.40 -11.38 8.09
N LEU A 245 -19.64 -11.67 7.03
CA LEU A 245 -19.86 -12.83 6.17
C LEU A 245 -19.54 -14.14 6.92
N ALA A 246 -18.47 -14.18 7.72
CA ALA A 246 -18.13 -15.33 8.56
C ALA A 246 -19.23 -15.66 9.58
N LYS A 247 -19.83 -14.65 10.22
CA LYS A 247 -20.96 -14.83 11.14
C LYS A 247 -22.16 -15.53 10.48
N GLN A 248 -22.30 -15.38 9.17
CA GLN A 248 -23.36 -15.98 8.37
C GLN A 248 -22.91 -17.28 7.69
N ASP A 249 -21.69 -17.75 7.96
CA ASP A 249 -21.01 -18.88 7.28
C ASP A 249 -20.95 -18.74 5.74
N LYS A 250 -20.95 -17.50 5.24
CA LYS A 250 -20.99 -17.17 3.80
C LYS A 250 -19.62 -16.98 3.15
N LEU A 251 -18.54 -17.16 3.91
CA LEU A 251 -17.18 -17.03 3.37
C LEU A 251 -16.83 -18.17 2.40
N ASN A 252 -15.92 -17.90 1.49
CA ASN A 252 -15.53 -18.85 0.45
C ASN A 252 -14.54 -19.89 0.95
N PHE A 253 -13.58 -19.50 1.79
CA PHE A 253 -12.41 -20.34 2.12
C PHE A 253 -12.38 -20.81 3.57
N PHE A 254 -12.97 -20.05 4.50
CA PHE A 254 -12.92 -20.36 5.92
C PHE A 254 -14.30 -20.37 6.59
N SER A 255 -14.48 -21.27 7.56
CA SER A 255 -15.53 -21.17 8.57
C SER A 255 -14.93 -20.70 9.89
N VAL A 256 -15.73 -20.02 10.72
CA VAL A 256 -15.28 -19.48 12.01
C VAL A 256 -16.03 -20.17 13.15
N ARG A 257 -15.26 -20.77 14.06
CA ARG A 257 -15.71 -21.38 15.31
C ARG A 257 -15.74 -20.33 16.41
N PHE A 258 -16.83 -19.57 16.49
CA PHE A 258 -16.97 -18.50 17.50
C PHE A 258 -16.91 -19.02 18.95
N ASP A 259 -17.30 -20.29 19.16
CA ASP A 259 -17.19 -21.02 20.43
C ASP A 259 -15.73 -21.16 20.91
N LYS A 260 -14.75 -21.12 19.98
CA LYS A 260 -13.34 -21.32 20.29
C LYS A 260 -12.57 -20.04 20.62
N ILE A 261 -13.17 -18.87 20.43
CA ILE A 261 -12.50 -17.57 20.65
C ILE A 261 -12.08 -17.43 22.12
N GLU A 262 -12.93 -17.84 23.06
CA GLU A 262 -12.63 -17.75 24.48
C GLU A 262 -11.51 -18.72 24.91
N ASP A 263 -11.48 -19.93 24.34
CA ASP A 263 -10.40 -20.90 24.58
C ASP A 263 -9.06 -20.36 24.06
N CYS A 264 -9.04 -19.80 22.84
CA CYS A 264 -7.88 -19.12 22.28
C CYS A 264 -7.39 -17.98 23.20
N ALA A 265 -8.31 -17.18 23.76
CA ALA A 265 -7.96 -16.12 24.70
C ALA A 265 -7.35 -16.66 26.01
N LYS A 266 -7.82 -17.80 26.53
CA LYS A 266 -7.21 -18.44 27.72
C LYS A 266 -5.78 -18.90 27.45
N ASP A 267 -5.50 -19.44 26.26
CA ASP A 267 -4.13 -19.80 25.85
C ASP A 267 -3.23 -18.55 25.79
N VAL A 268 -3.74 -17.46 25.23
CA VAL A 268 -3.05 -16.16 25.18
C VAL A 268 -2.78 -15.62 26.59
N VAL A 269 -3.74 -15.67 27.50
CA VAL A 269 -3.57 -15.26 28.91
C VAL A 269 -2.52 -16.12 29.62
N THR A 270 -2.53 -17.42 29.35
CA THR A 270 -1.53 -18.36 29.90
C THR A 270 -0.13 -17.98 29.42
N CYS A 271 0.02 -17.66 28.14
CA CYS A 271 1.28 -17.17 27.58
C CYS A 271 1.72 -15.86 28.23
N ILE A 272 0.80 -14.89 28.39
CA ILE A 272 1.10 -13.60 29.06
C ILE A 272 1.59 -13.84 30.48
N LYS A 273 0.84 -14.59 31.30
CA LYS A 273 1.19 -14.83 32.72
C LYS A 273 2.50 -15.59 32.90
N LYS A 274 2.84 -16.47 31.94
CA LYS A 274 4.12 -17.20 31.94
C LYS A 274 5.32 -16.27 31.76
N HIS A 275 5.22 -15.27 30.88
CA HIS A 275 6.34 -14.38 30.53
C HIS A 275 6.32 -13.05 31.28
N TYR A 276 5.15 -12.62 31.76
CA TYR A 276 4.93 -11.39 32.50
C TYR A 276 4.01 -11.69 33.70
N PRO A 277 4.51 -12.34 34.76
CA PRO A 277 3.70 -12.72 35.93
C PRO A 277 3.06 -11.53 36.65
N ASP A 278 3.68 -10.36 36.57
CA ASP A 278 3.21 -9.08 37.12
C ASP A 278 2.30 -8.29 36.15
N LEU A 279 2.05 -8.83 34.96
CA LEU A 279 1.28 -8.21 33.87
C LEU A 279 1.90 -6.89 33.34
N ASN A 280 3.17 -6.61 33.63
CA ASN A 280 3.90 -5.46 33.09
C ASN A 280 4.42 -5.74 31.67
N VAL A 281 3.48 -5.98 30.76
CA VAL A 281 3.79 -6.22 29.35
C VAL A 281 4.17 -4.90 28.66
N PRO A 282 5.33 -4.81 27.98
CA PRO A 282 5.71 -3.64 27.21
C PRO A 282 4.85 -3.49 25.95
N MET A 283 4.91 -2.32 25.32
CA MET A 283 4.26 -2.10 24.02
C MET A 283 4.93 -2.96 22.94
N HIS A 284 4.12 -3.46 21.99
CA HIS A 284 4.65 -4.18 20.83
C HIS A 284 5.54 -3.27 20.00
N SER A 285 6.80 -3.66 19.80
CA SER A 285 7.80 -2.73 19.29
C SER A 285 9.07 -3.41 18.80
N ARG A 286 9.69 -2.83 17.75
CA ARG A 286 11.00 -3.25 17.26
C ARG A 286 12.10 -3.14 18.32
N PHE A 287 11.97 -2.25 19.32
CA PHE A 287 12.94 -2.11 20.40
C PHE A 287 13.13 -3.39 21.22
N ARG A 288 12.16 -4.31 21.21
CA ARG A 288 12.29 -5.62 21.88
C ARG A 288 13.28 -6.56 21.19
N HIS A 289 13.71 -6.23 19.97
CA HIS A 289 14.69 -6.98 19.18
C HIS A 289 16.05 -6.25 19.09
N LEU A 290 16.20 -5.11 19.79
CA LEU A 290 17.42 -4.34 19.86
C LEU A 290 18.03 -4.49 21.26
N ASP A 291 19.36 -4.56 21.35
CA ASP A 291 20.02 -4.65 22.65
C ASP A 291 19.79 -3.36 23.45
N ALA A 292 19.05 -3.47 24.55
CA ALA A 292 18.65 -2.32 25.37
C ALA A 292 19.86 -1.60 25.99
N LYS A 293 20.91 -2.34 26.37
CA LYS A 293 22.12 -1.78 26.98
C LYS A 293 22.93 -0.99 25.95
N VAL A 294 23.02 -1.50 24.72
CA VAL A 294 23.65 -0.78 23.62
C VAL A 294 22.89 0.51 23.30
N ILE A 295 21.56 0.47 23.26
CA ILE A 295 20.72 1.66 23.03
C ILE A 295 20.90 2.70 24.15
N GLU A 296 20.91 2.27 25.41
CA GLU A 296 21.10 3.18 26.55
C GLU A 296 22.50 3.82 26.54
N ASN A 297 23.53 3.04 26.24
CA ASN A 297 24.89 3.54 26.04
C ASN A 297 24.95 4.57 24.90
N LEU A 298 24.34 4.29 23.74
CA LEU A 298 24.30 5.23 22.61
C LEU A 298 23.67 6.56 23.00
N ARG A 299 22.54 6.53 23.72
CA ARG A 299 21.89 7.75 24.19
C ARG A 299 22.83 8.55 25.09
N SER A 300 23.49 7.90 26.06
CA SER A 300 24.42 8.60 26.94
C SER A 300 25.58 9.30 26.20
N GLN A 301 26.00 8.77 25.04
CA GLN A 301 27.09 9.31 24.23
C GLN A 301 26.67 10.48 23.33
N TRP A 302 25.39 10.54 22.94
CA TRP A 302 24.87 11.61 22.08
C TRP A 302 24.63 12.90 22.87
N THR A 303 25.64 13.78 22.88
CA THR A 303 25.67 15.07 23.59
C THR A 303 25.66 16.28 22.63
N SER A 304 25.13 17.41 23.09
CA SER A 304 25.02 18.70 22.40
C SER A 304 26.36 19.28 21.96
N SER A 305 27.46 18.98 22.67
CA SER A 305 28.83 19.38 22.29
C SER A 305 29.35 18.58 21.09
N GLY A 306 28.98 17.29 20.98
CA GLY A 306 29.13 16.52 19.74
C GLY A 306 28.33 17.17 18.62
N VAL A 307 27.06 17.48 18.86
CA VAL A 307 26.14 18.13 17.89
C VAL A 307 26.57 19.55 17.45
N ARG A 308 27.32 20.30 18.26
CA ARG A 308 27.85 21.62 17.88
C ARG A 308 29.13 21.56 17.06
N LEU A 309 30.01 20.58 17.32
CA LEU A 309 31.11 20.25 16.41
C LEU A 309 30.56 19.72 15.07
N GLU A 310 29.41 19.02 15.08
CA GLU A 310 28.66 18.52 13.90
C GLU A 310 28.10 19.62 12.96
N LEU A 311 28.04 20.90 13.36
CA LEU A 311 27.53 22.02 12.54
C LEU A 311 28.61 22.97 12.01
N GLY A 312 29.89 22.66 12.21
CA GLY A 312 30.99 23.52 11.75
C GLY A 312 31.04 24.88 12.45
N ILE A 313 30.49 25.00 13.68
CA ILE A 313 30.77 26.16 14.53
C ILE A 313 32.19 25.97 15.08
N VAL A 314 33.18 26.28 14.23
CA VAL A 314 34.50 26.66 14.70
C VAL A 314 34.27 27.93 15.51
N LEU A 315 34.36 27.84 16.84
CA LEU A 315 34.62 29.02 17.65
C LEU A 315 35.93 29.60 17.10
N TYR A 316 35.83 30.72 16.40
CA TYR A 316 36.98 31.46 15.92
C TYR A 316 37.98 31.58 17.07
N SER A 317 39.22 31.19 16.79
CA SER A 317 40.38 31.47 17.64
C SER A 317 40.29 32.91 18.15
N PRO A 318 40.46 33.18 19.45
CA PRO A 318 40.47 34.53 20.00
C PRO A 318 41.80 35.20 19.63
N SER A 319 41.95 35.54 18.35
CA SER A 319 43.06 36.35 17.85
C SER A 319 42.59 37.73 17.39
N PHE A 320 41.30 38.06 17.55
CA PHE A 320 40.69 39.23 16.91
C PHE A 320 39.88 40.18 17.80
N PHE A 321 39.87 40.01 19.13
CA PHE A 321 39.20 40.96 20.02
C PHE A 321 40.05 41.26 21.25
N PHE A 322 41.01 42.16 21.10
CA PHE A 322 41.50 42.99 22.20
C PHE A 322 40.88 44.37 22.04
N SER A 323 39.84 44.66 22.84
CA SER A 323 39.51 46.03 23.24
C SER A 323 38.93 45.98 24.65
N PRO A 324 39.65 46.52 25.67
CA PRO A 324 39.25 46.40 27.07
C PRO A 324 38.51 47.67 27.51
N SER A 325 37.19 47.74 27.28
CA SER A 325 36.33 48.66 28.04
C SER A 325 34.86 48.42 27.75
N LEU A 326 34.15 47.67 28.60
CA LEU A 326 32.71 47.82 28.82
C LEU A 326 32.29 46.95 30.02
N SER A 327 32.04 47.61 31.15
CA SER A 327 31.39 47.04 32.34
C SER A 327 29.87 47.16 32.22
N LEU A 328 29.15 46.04 32.17
CA LEU A 328 27.68 46.01 32.22
C LEU A 328 27.16 44.84 33.09
N PRO A 329 25.94 44.94 33.67
CA PRO A 329 25.51 44.14 34.82
C PRO A 329 24.85 42.79 34.45
N SER A 330 24.93 41.85 35.39
CA SER A 330 24.46 40.46 35.31
C SER A 330 22.92 40.35 35.36
N TYR A 331 22.32 39.55 34.47
CA TYR A 331 20.91 39.14 34.56
C TYR A 331 20.77 37.61 34.42
N MET A 332 19.87 37.01 35.20
CA MET A 332 19.39 35.63 35.03
C MET A 332 18.20 35.63 34.06
N CYS A 333 18.24 34.76 33.05
CA CYS A 333 17.09 34.47 32.20
C CYS A 333 16.92 32.95 32.09
N THR A 334 15.71 32.48 32.32
CA THR A 334 15.30 31.08 32.17
C THR A 334 14.37 30.95 30.98
N ASP A 335 14.60 29.94 30.13
CA ASP A 335 13.70 29.52 29.06
C ASP A 335 13.59 27.99 29.13
N ASP A 336 12.45 27.41 28.74
CA ASP A 336 11.96 26.06 29.11
C ASP A 336 12.87 24.84 28.79
N ASN A 337 14.06 25.04 28.20
CA ASN A 337 15.02 23.96 27.92
C ASN A 337 16.47 24.24 28.36
N TYR A 338 16.79 25.41 28.94
CA TYR A 338 18.17 25.74 29.29
C TYR A 338 18.27 26.60 30.56
N MET A 339 19.16 26.18 31.48
CA MET A 339 19.59 27.00 32.62
C MET A 339 20.98 27.55 32.31
N TYR A 340 21.11 28.88 32.22
CA TYR A 340 22.40 29.55 32.01
C TYR A 340 22.88 30.15 33.33
N ILE A 341 24.05 29.72 33.81
CA ILE A 341 24.78 30.40 34.89
C ILE A 341 26.06 30.96 34.26
N VAL A 342 26.18 32.28 34.22
CA VAL A 342 27.40 32.97 33.80
C VAL A 342 28.18 33.36 35.04
N LEU A 343 29.17 32.55 35.42
CA LEU A 343 30.18 32.89 36.42
C LEU A 343 31.44 33.33 35.66
N HIS A 344 31.79 34.61 35.72
CA HIS A 344 33.00 35.12 35.10
C HIS A 344 34.10 35.36 36.14
N SER A 345 34.95 34.36 36.35
CA SER A 345 36.39 34.47 36.66
C SER A 345 36.99 33.06 36.77
N PHE A 346 38.12 32.82 36.08
CA PHE A 346 38.80 31.54 35.87
C PHE A 346 38.13 30.56 34.90
N VAL A 347 38.69 30.52 33.68
CA VAL A 347 38.35 29.59 32.60
C VAL A 347 38.84 28.19 32.96
N PHE A 348 38.08 27.48 33.79
CA PHE A 348 38.01 26.03 33.74
C PHE A 348 36.93 25.70 32.70
N PHE A 349 37.32 25.22 31.52
CA PHE A 349 36.41 24.71 30.50
C PHE A 349 35.75 23.42 31.04
N LEU A 350 34.76 23.56 31.92
CA LEU A 350 33.73 22.56 32.09
C LEU A 350 32.86 22.61 30.84
N LEU A 351 33.29 21.89 29.80
CA LEU A 351 32.43 21.43 28.71
C LEU A 351 31.33 20.58 29.33
N PHE A 352 30.30 21.22 29.87
CA PHE A 352 29.05 20.53 30.18
C PHE A 352 28.46 20.11 28.84
N ALA A 353 28.72 18.86 28.48
CA ALA A 353 28.10 18.17 27.38
C ALA A 353 26.60 18.07 27.66
N CYS A 354 25.85 19.13 27.37
CA CYS A 354 24.40 19.15 27.54
C CYS A 354 23.83 18.02 26.68
N ILE A 355 22.92 17.19 27.17
CA ILE A 355 22.36 16.11 26.36
C ILE A 355 21.33 16.69 25.38
N ASP A 356 21.42 16.40 24.08
CA ASP A 356 20.38 16.78 23.11
C ASP A 356 19.35 15.65 22.98
N TYR A 357 18.36 15.65 23.88
CA TYR A 357 17.29 14.64 23.88
C TYR A 357 16.50 14.58 22.56
N ARG A 358 16.40 15.70 21.81
CA ARG A 358 15.71 15.71 20.53
C ARG A 358 16.51 14.95 19.49
N GLU A 359 17.81 15.20 19.38
CA GLU A 359 18.68 14.47 18.45
C GLU A 359 18.81 12.99 18.81
N GLN A 360 18.82 12.63 20.10
CA GLN A 360 18.75 11.23 20.54
C GLN A 360 17.52 10.53 19.96
N SER A 361 16.33 11.11 20.16
CA SER A 361 15.09 10.53 19.66
C SER A 361 15.05 10.48 18.13
N ARG A 362 15.57 11.49 17.42
CA ARG A 362 15.70 11.45 15.95
C ARG A 362 16.56 10.28 15.47
N ARG A 363 17.71 10.02 16.11
CA ARG A 363 18.61 8.91 15.78
C ARG A 363 17.99 7.54 16.10
N LEU A 364 17.18 7.44 17.14
CA LEU A 364 16.44 6.21 17.45
C LEU A 364 15.29 5.96 16.46
N ILE A 365 14.61 7.01 16.00
CA ILE A 365 13.62 6.90 14.92
C ILE A 365 14.30 6.45 13.62
N ASP A 366 15.45 7.03 13.28
CA ASP A 366 16.27 6.60 12.14
C ASP A 366 16.57 5.09 12.17
N LEU A 367 17.16 4.61 13.28
CA LEU A 367 17.47 3.19 13.49
C LEU A 367 16.20 2.32 13.37
N THR A 368 15.10 2.77 13.96
CA THR A 368 13.83 2.02 13.95
C THR A 368 13.30 1.87 12.53
N PHE A 369 13.36 2.93 11.70
CA PHE A 369 12.93 2.87 10.31
C PHE A 369 13.68 1.80 9.51
N VAL A 370 15.01 1.84 9.50
CA VAL A 370 15.80 0.85 8.74
C VAL A 370 15.63 -0.55 9.32
N SER A 371 15.60 -0.70 10.64
CA SER A 371 15.46 -1.99 11.30
C SER A 371 14.11 -2.65 11.04
N VAL A 372 13.02 -1.87 10.99
CA VAL A 372 11.67 -2.37 10.64
C VAL A 372 11.59 -2.72 9.16
N LEU A 373 12.09 -1.88 8.26
CA LEU A 373 12.04 -2.13 6.81
C LEU A 373 12.89 -3.33 6.37
N LEU A 374 13.93 -3.66 7.14
CA LEU A 374 14.76 -4.84 6.90
C LEU A 374 14.16 -6.15 7.46
N ASP A 375 13.15 -6.06 8.33
CA ASP A 375 12.43 -7.19 8.96
C ASP A 375 11.44 -7.86 8.01
N ALA A 376 11.89 -8.14 6.78
CA ALA A 376 11.31 -9.19 5.94
C ALA A 376 11.86 -10.54 6.40
N GLY A 377 11.11 -11.63 6.24
CA GLY A 377 11.54 -12.96 6.67
C GLY A 377 12.95 -13.34 6.16
N ALA A 378 13.79 -13.87 7.05
CA ALA A 378 15.18 -14.24 6.76
C ALA A 378 15.36 -15.66 6.17
N GLY A 379 14.28 -16.44 6.09
CA GLY A 379 14.35 -17.88 5.86
C GLY A 379 14.62 -18.67 7.15
N GLU A 380 14.54 -20.00 7.05
CA GLU A 380 14.62 -20.90 8.21
C GLU A 380 16.06 -21.17 8.66
N ASN A 381 17.00 -21.13 7.73
CA ASN A 381 18.39 -21.54 7.96
C ASN A 381 19.32 -20.39 8.34
N TRP A 382 18.93 -19.15 8.06
CA TRP A 382 19.76 -17.98 8.32
C TRP A 382 19.92 -17.72 9.82
N LYS A 383 21.15 -17.40 10.22
CA LYS A 383 21.53 -17.03 11.59
C LYS A 383 22.41 -15.78 11.56
N TYR A 384 22.36 -15.00 12.63
CA TYR A 384 23.24 -13.86 12.86
C TYR A 384 24.06 -14.09 14.12
N VAL A 385 25.37 -13.90 14.06
CA VAL A 385 26.25 -13.97 15.22
C VAL A 385 26.73 -12.57 15.56
N ASP A 386 26.39 -12.09 16.76
CA ASP A 386 26.83 -10.75 17.19
C ASP A 386 28.33 -10.71 17.53
N ARG A 387 28.84 -9.52 17.85
CA ARG A 387 30.25 -9.31 18.23
C ARG A 387 30.64 -9.99 19.55
N TYR A 388 29.66 -10.45 20.32
CA TYR A 388 29.84 -11.15 21.60
C TYR A 388 29.72 -12.67 21.45
N GLY A 389 29.48 -13.18 20.23
CA GLY A 389 29.35 -14.61 19.93
C GLY A 389 27.94 -15.17 20.14
N HIS A 390 26.95 -14.34 20.49
CA HIS A 390 25.58 -14.80 20.61
C HIS A 390 24.96 -15.05 19.23
N THR A 391 24.26 -16.17 19.09
CA THR A 391 23.60 -16.54 17.84
C THR A 391 22.10 -16.24 17.93
N PHE A 392 21.61 -15.48 16.96
CA PHE A 392 20.21 -15.11 16.80
C PHE A 392 19.68 -15.62 15.47
N ASN A 393 18.35 -15.71 15.34
CA ASN A 393 17.67 -16.08 14.11
C ASN A 393 16.44 -15.18 13.87
N ARG A 394 15.84 -15.28 12.68
CA ARG A 394 14.58 -14.59 12.33
C ARG A 394 14.62 -13.09 12.68
N SER A 395 13.55 -12.56 13.28
CA SER A 395 13.37 -11.13 13.53
C SER A 395 14.38 -10.59 14.55
N GLU A 396 14.75 -11.39 15.54
CA GLU A 396 15.77 -11.09 16.56
C GLU A 396 17.15 -10.91 15.91
N GLY A 397 17.55 -11.83 15.03
CA GLY A 397 18.81 -11.73 14.30
C GLY A 397 18.86 -10.54 13.34
N ILE A 398 17.76 -10.24 12.63
CA ILE A 398 17.68 -9.04 11.79
C ILE A 398 17.80 -7.78 12.65
N GLY A 399 17.24 -7.78 13.88
CA GLY A 399 17.32 -6.66 14.82
C GLY A 399 18.77 -6.37 15.21
N ALA A 400 19.48 -7.41 15.64
CA ALA A 400 20.90 -7.34 15.98
C ALA A 400 21.75 -6.89 14.78
N ALA A 401 21.55 -7.47 13.59
CA ALA A 401 22.24 -7.08 12.37
C ALA A 401 22.00 -5.61 11.99
N SER A 402 20.74 -5.16 12.07
CA SER A 402 20.36 -3.78 11.75
C SER A 402 20.99 -2.78 12.71
N LEU A 403 21.02 -3.10 14.00
CA LEU A 403 21.72 -2.29 15.02
C LEU A 403 23.21 -2.22 14.70
N GLN A 404 23.84 -3.34 14.34
CA GLN A 404 25.26 -3.36 14.05
C GLN A 404 25.60 -2.56 12.78
N MET A 405 24.84 -2.72 11.70
CA MET A 405 25.01 -1.93 10.47
C MET A 405 24.83 -0.42 10.74
N PHE A 406 23.90 -0.04 11.63
CA PHE A 406 23.71 1.34 12.04
C PHE A 406 24.89 1.89 12.86
N LEU A 407 25.44 1.09 13.79
CA LEU A 407 26.65 1.45 14.54
C LEU A 407 27.87 1.63 13.62
N ASP A 408 27.95 0.82 12.57
CA ASP A 408 29.06 0.85 11.62
C ASP A 408 28.95 1.99 10.60
N GLY A 409 27.82 2.71 10.57
CA GLY A 409 27.62 3.87 9.70
C GLY A 409 27.06 3.55 8.33
N MET A 410 26.62 2.31 8.09
CA MET A 410 26.19 1.84 6.78
C MET A 410 25.07 2.69 6.16
N PHE A 411 24.20 3.27 6.99
CA PHE A 411 23.04 4.04 6.54
C PHE A 411 23.26 5.56 6.51
N SER A 412 24.46 6.01 6.91
CA SER A 412 24.83 7.42 6.95
C SER A 412 25.66 7.79 5.72
N SER A 413 25.52 9.03 5.25
CA SER A 413 26.44 9.60 4.26
C SER A 413 27.61 10.35 4.87
N ASP A 414 27.66 10.45 6.20
CA ASP A 414 28.68 11.17 6.96
C ASP A 414 29.45 10.20 7.86
N GLU A 415 30.74 10.03 7.58
CA GLU A 415 31.62 9.12 8.33
C GLU A 415 31.88 9.58 9.77
N ALA A 416 31.76 10.88 10.05
CA ALA A 416 31.83 11.43 11.40
C ALA A 416 30.54 11.15 12.20
N MET A 417 29.43 10.89 11.51
CA MET A 417 28.12 10.63 12.10
C MET A 417 27.55 9.28 11.65
N LYS A 418 28.20 8.21 12.10
CA LYS A 418 27.83 6.82 11.77
C LYS A 418 26.40 6.46 12.22
N THR A 419 26.03 6.82 13.43
CA THR A 419 24.72 6.47 14.01
C THR A 419 23.61 7.43 13.55
N ARG A 420 23.42 7.53 12.24
CA ARG A 420 22.38 8.33 11.57
C ARG A 420 21.92 7.59 10.31
N VAL A 421 20.65 7.76 9.94
CA VAL A 421 20.13 7.30 8.65
C VAL A 421 19.76 8.52 7.82
N ASN A 422 20.26 8.62 6.59
CA ASN A 422 19.85 9.71 5.70
C ASN A 422 19.76 9.32 4.23
N SER A 423 19.03 10.11 3.45
CA SER A 423 18.68 9.78 2.06
C SER A 423 19.91 9.51 1.21
N ARG A 424 20.99 10.28 1.39
CA ARG A 424 22.25 10.07 0.67
C ARG A 424 22.97 8.79 1.06
N GLY A 425 22.97 8.41 2.35
CA GLY A 425 23.51 7.13 2.81
C GLY A 425 22.71 5.95 2.23
N LEU A 426 21.38 6.05 2.31
CA LEU A 426 20.46 5.05 1.77
C LEU A 426 20.57 4.85 0.24
N HIS A 427 20.83 5.91 -0.53
CA HIS A 427 21.05 5.80 -1.98
C HIS A 427 22.30 4.98 -2.35
N LYS A 428 23.33 5.02 -1.50
CA LYS A 428 24.62 4.34 -1.75
C LYS A 428 24.57 2.83 -1.49
N LEU A 429 23.63 2.37 -0.67
CA LEU A 429 23.52 0.97 -0.27
C LEU A 429 23.49 0.01 -1.45
N SER A 430 24.08 -1.16 -1.28
CA SER A 430 24.06 -2.25 -2.26
C SER A 430 23.61 -3.55 -1.61
N ALA A 431 23.18 -4.51 -2.44
CA ALA A 431 22.88 -5.86 -1.95
C ALA A 431 24.12 -6.52 -1.33
N GLN A 432 25.32 -6.21 -1.84
CA GLN A 432 26.60 -6.72 -1.35
C GLN A 432 26.96 -6.18 0.05
N GLU A 433 26.70 -4.89 0.32
CA GLU A 433 26.88 -4.34 1.67
C GLU A 433 25.90 -4.98 2.66
N LEU A 434 24.64 -5.20 2.24
CA LEU A 434 23.68 -5.93 3.07
C LEU A 434 24.06 -7.40 3.25
N GLU A 435 24.63 -8.06 2.23
CA GLU A 435 25.14 -9.43 2.32
C GLU A 435 26.18 -9.54 3.45
N ALA A 436 27.15 -8.61 3.47
CA ALA A 436 28.15 -8.54 4.54
C ALA A 436 27.52 -8.23 5.90
N GLY A 437 26.63 -7.23 5.97
CA GLY A 437 25.96 -6.83 7.22
C GLY A 437 25.08 -7.92 7.83
N PHE A 438 24.43 -8.74 6.99
CA PHE A 438 23.65 -9.90 7.41
C PHE A 438 24.45 -11.20 7.51
N GLN A 439 25.77 -11.18 7.28
CA GLN A 439 26.64 -12.36 7.33
C GLN A 439 26.18 -13.47 6.38
N VAL A 440 25.62 -13.09 5.22
CA VAL A 440 25.09 -14.04 4.25
C VAL A 440 26.22 -14.71 3.50
N SER A 441 26.12 -16.02 3.36
CA SER A 441 27.10 -16.84 2.65
C SER A 441 26.43 -18.11 2.12
N LYS A 442 27.19 -18.95 1.41
CA LYS A 442 26.69 -20.27 0.97
C LYS A 442 26.25 -21.17 2.13
N SER A 443 26.91 -21.07 3.29
CA SER A 443 26.56 -21.83 4.50
C SER A 443 25.56 -21.11 5.42
N ASN A 444 25.26 -19.84 5.15
CA ASN A 444 24.30 -19.03 5.90
C ASN A 444 23.38 -18.23 4.95
N PRO A 445 22.54 -18.90 4.15
CA PRO A 445 21.81 -18.25 3.07
C PRO A 445 20.62 -17.41 3.59
N MET A 446 20.40 -16.24 2.99
CA MET A 446 19.24 -15.38 3.23
C MET A 446 18.56 -15.00 1.91
N VAL A 447 17.23 -15.01 1.88
CA VAL A 447 16.45 -14.63 0.70
C VAL A 447 16.10 -13.14 0.69
N GLY A 448 16.10 -12.53 -0.51
CA GLY A 448 15.56 -11.19 -0.73
C GLY A 448 16.49 -10.02 -0.35
N LEU A 449 17.81 -10.19 -0.44
CA LEU A 449 18.79 -9.11 -0.23
C LEU A 449 18.59 -7.95 -1.22
N GLU A 450 18.43 -8.25 -2.52
CA GLU A 450 18.15 -7.24 -3.55
C GLU A 450 16.86 -6.45 -3.26
N GLY A 451 15.81 -7.15 -2.81
CA GLY A 451 14.55 -6.53 -2.41
C GLY A 451 14.74 -5.53 -1.25
N ARG A 452 15.56 -5.88 -0.26
CA ARG A 452 15.89 -5.01 0.89
C ARG A 452 16.72 -3.80 0.51
N ALA A 453 17.78 -3.98 -0.29
CA ALA A 453 18.57 -2.86 -0.79
C ALA A 453 17.71 -1.91 -1.64
N GLY A 454 16.92 -2.47 -2.56
CA GLY A 454 16.01 -1.70 -3.40
C GLY A 454 14.96 -0.94 -2.59
N LEU A 455 14.45 -1.53 -1.50
CA LEU A 455 13.52 -0.86 -0.60
C LEU A 455 14.15 0.33 0.12
N LEU A 456 15.35 0.17 0.71
CA LEU A 456 16.03 1.25 1.41
C LEU A 456 16.38 2.41 0.47
N LYS A 457 16.73 2.10 -0.79
CA LYS A 457 16.85 3.13 -1.85
C LYS A 457 15.54 3.84 -2.16
N ARG A 458 14.41 3.12 -2.17
CA ARG A 458 13.10 3.76 -2.34
C ARG A 458 12.70 4.57 -1.11
N LEU A 459 13.12 4.18 0.10
CA LEU A 459 13.00 5.02 1.28
C LEU A 459 13.75 6.35 1.07
N ALA A 460 14.98 6.35 0.55
CA ALA A 460 15.71 7.58 0.24
C ALA A 460 14.87 8.54 -0.62
N LYS A 461 14.29 8.02 -1.71
CA LYS A 461 13.40 8.78 -2.61
C LYS A 461 12.13 9.28 -1.90
N ALA A 462 11.59 8.50 -0.97
CA ALA A 462 10.42 8.87 -0.18
C ALA A 462 10.73 10.05 0.76
N LEU A 463 11.87 10.01 1.45
CA LEU A 463 12.33 11.08 2.32
C LEU A 463 12.52 12.40 1.55
N GLU A 464 13.08 12.32 0.34
CA GLU A 464 13.31 13.47 -0.56
C GLU A 464 12.00 14.01 -1.15
N LYS A 465 11.06 13.14 -1.50
CA LYS A 465 9.77 13.53 -2.09
C LYS A 465 8.84 14.23 -1.09
N PHE A 466 8.93 13.87 0.19
CA PHE A 466 8.04 14.38 1.24
C PHE A 466 8.78 15.13 2.37
N PRO A 467 9.48 16.24 2.05
CA PRO A 467 10.26 16.99 3.03
C PRO A 467 9.40 17.64 4.12
N GLN A 468 8.09 17.81 3.90
CA GLN A 468 7.17 18.29 4.93
C GLN A 468 7.06 17.33 6.12
N TYR A 469 7.30 16.03 5.92
CA TYR A 469 7.29 15.02 6.97
C TYR A 469 8.71 14.69 7.46
N PHE A 470 9.68 14.62 6.56
CA PHE A 470 11.03 14.10 6.84
C PHE A 470 12.13 15.18 6.91
N GLY A 471 11.74 16.47 6.84
CA GLY A 471 12.65 17.62 7.06
C GLY A 471 13.91 17.56 6.19
N TYR A 472 14.96 18.27 6.59
CA TYR A 472 16.30 18.13 6.01
C TYR A 472 17.36 18.46 7.07
N GLU A 473 18.56 17.90 6.93
CA GLU A 473 19.68 18.13 7.83
C GLU A 473 20.16 19.59 7.74
N GLY A 474 20.44 20.23 8.88
CA GLY A 474 21.00 21.59 8.92
C GLY A 474 20.02 22.74 9.22
N HIS A 475 18.84 22.47 9.79
CA HIS A 475 17.90 23.55 10.11
C HIS A 475 18.26 24.29 11.42
N ILE A 476 18.91 25.46 11.28
CA ILE A 476 18.81 26.56 12.24
C ILE A 476 17.37 27.13 12.12
N PRO A 477 16.61 27.34 13.22
CA PRO A 477 15.24 27.84 13.16
C PRO A 477 15.13 29.16 12.37
N HIS A 478 14.12 29.23 11.50
CA HIS A 478 13.87 30.29 10.52
C HIS A 478 13.66 31.71 11.06
N GLN A 479 13.69 31.94 12.38
CA GLN A 479 13.45 33.27 12.97
C GLN A 479 14.69 34.19 12.92
N ASN A 480 15.89 33.68 12.71
CA ASN A 480 17.13 34.49 12.74
C ASN A 480 17.79 34.74 11.37
N LEU A 481 17.21 34.24 10.26
CA LEU A 481 17.81 34.33 8.94
C LEU A 481 17.65 35.69 8.24
N GLN A 482 16.78 36.58 8.72
CA GLN A 482 16.71 37.94 8.17
C GLN A 482 17.90 38.83 8.56
N LYS A 483 18.77 38.41 9.51
CA LYS A 483 19.89 39.24 10.00
C LYS A 483 21.30 38.74 9.64
N LYS A 484 21.48 37.58 9.02
CA LYS A 484 22.81 37.09 8.62
C LYS A 484 22.87 36.73 7.14
N LYS A 485 23.14 37.75 6.31
CA LYS A 485 23.34 37.63 4.84
C LYS A 485 24.63 36.92 4.42
N ASN A 486 25.52 36.50 5.34
CA ASN A 486 26.86 36.02 5.01
C ASN A 486 27.19 34.64 5.59
N ILE A 487 26.33 33.63 5.38
CA ILE A 487 26.75 32.22 5.55
C ILE A 487 26.56 31.51 4.23
N ILE A 488 27.66 31.40 3.48
CA ILE A 488 27.76 30.62 2.25
C ILE A 488 27.89 29.16 2.67
N PHE A 489 26.81 28.38 2.59
CA PHE A 489 26.91 26.92 2.68
C PHE A 489 27.41 26.37 1.34
N TYR A 490 28.64 25.89 1.30
CA TYR A 490 29.17 25.11 0.19
C TYR A 490 28.46 23.74 0.14
N ASN A 491 27.38 23.68 -0.64
CA ASN A 491 26.62 22.52 -1.16
C ASN A 491 25.11 22.67 -0.90
N ASN A 492 24.36 23.10 -1.93
CA ASN A 492 22.90 23.19 -1.95
C ASN A 492 22.17 21.81 -1.91
N ILE A 493 22.81 20.75 -1.43
CA ILE A 493 22.22 19.41 -1.41
C ILE A 493 21.47 19.23 -0.08
N LYS A 494 20.14 19.24 -0.14
CA LYS A 494 19.28 18.91 1.01
C LYS A 494 19.36 17.40 1.27
N VAL A 495 19.79 17.02 2.47
CA VAL A 495 19.86 15.63 2.93
C VAL A 495 18.68 15.38 3.87
N HIS A 496 17.90 14.33 3.62
CA HIS A 496 16.64 14.06 4.35
C HIS A 496 16.79 12.85 5.28
N ARG A 497 16.08 12.82 6.41
CA ARG A 497 16.18 11.68 7.37
C ARG A 497 14.84 11.35 8.04
N PRO A 498 14.58 10.08 8.38
CA PRO A 498 13.34 9.69 9.07
C PRO A 498 13.11 10.43 10.40
N GLY A 499 14.18 10.70 11.15
CA GLY A 499 14.11 11.29 12.49
C GLY A 499 13.38 12.63 12.57
N HIS A 500 13.38 13.44 11.51
CA HIS A 500 12.64 14.70 11.48
C HIS A 500 11.11 14.55 11.50
N LEU A 501 10.60 13.33 11.41
CA LEU A 501 9.20 13.05 11.72
C LEU A 501 8.84 13.52 13.14
N LEU A 502 9.80 13.50 14.08
CA LEU A 502 9.66 14.12 15.40
C LEU A 502 9.31 15.61 15.32
N ASP A 503 10.03 16.36 14.50
CA ASP A 503 9.80 17.79 14.32
C ASP A 503 8.47 18.08 13.65
N TYR A 504 8.05 17.24 12.70
CA TYR A 504 6.72 17.32 12.11
C TYR A 504 5.64 17.12 13.17
N LEU A 505 5.75 16.08 14.01
CA LEU A 505 4.78 15.81 15.07
C LEU A 505 4.72 16.93 16.11
N LEU A 506 5.87 17.45 16.55
CA LEU A 506 5.91 18.54 17.53
C LEU A 506 5.24 19.82 17.02
N LYS A 507 5.27 20.08 15.70
CA LYS A 507 4.54 21.19 15.08
C LYS A 507 3.03 20.97 15.01
N LYS A 508 2.58 19.71 15.09
CA LYS A 508 1.16 19.31 15.04
C LYS A 508 0.58 19.05 16.41
N ALA A 509 1.42 18.89 17.43
CA ALA A 509 1.01 18.65 18.80
C ALA A 509 0.48 19.94 19.45
N ASP A 510 -0.39 19.79 20.46
CA ASP A 510 -0.84 20.89 21.28
C ASP A 510 0.24 21.36 22.27
N LYS A 511 -0.10 22.35 23.12
CA LYS A 511 0.80 22.89 24.15
C LYS A 511 1.29 21.82 25.16
N ASN A 512 0.57 20.72 25.32
CA ASN A 512 0.89 19.61 26.21
C ASN A 512 1.56 18.44 25.47
N LYS A 513 2.02 18.64 24.22
CA LYS A 513 2.58 17.61 23.34
C LYS A 513 1.60 16.45 23.05
N LYS A 514 0.28 16.71 23.10
CA LYS A 514 -0.74 15.73 22.68
C LYS A 514 -0.94 15.78 21.17
N VAL A 515 -1.05 14.61 20.54
CA VAL A 515 -1.29 14.49 19.10
C VAL A 515 -2.11 13.23 18.81
N SER A 516 -3.05 13.31 17.88
CA SER A 516 -3.75 12.11 17.40
C SER A 516 -2.78 11.19 16.66
N LEU A 517 -2.83 9.89 16.95
CA LEU A 517 -2.05 8.89 16.20
C LEU A 517 -2.30 8.97 14.68
N ARG A 518 -3.50 9.41 14.27
CA ARG A 518 -3.87 9.58 12.86
C ARG A 518 -2.98 10.58 12.11
N VAL A 519 -2.41 11.56 12.81
CA VAL A 519 -1.46 12.52 12.22
C VAL A 519 -0.15 11.83 11.86
N LEU A 520 0.37 10.98 12.75
CA LEU A 520 1.54 10.13 12.49
C LEU A 520 1.24 9.15 11.37
N TRP A 521 0.11 8.46 11.45
CA TRP A 521 -0.34 7.51 10.44
C TRP A 521 -0.37 8.13 9.04
N HIS A 522 -1.00 9.30 8.90
CA HIS A 522 -1.11 9.99 7.61
C HIS A 522 0.28 10.33 7.05
N ALA A 523 1.18 10.86 7.88
CA ALA A 523 2.55 11.17 7.46
C ALA A 523 3.31 9.92 6.99
N LEU A 524 3.11 8.78 7.65
CA LEU A 524 3.74 7.52 7.24
C LEU A 524 3.10 6.94 5.97
N VAL A 525 1.78 6.78 5.91
CA VAL A 525 1.12 6.10 4.78
C VAL A 525 1.23 6.89 3.47
N VAL A 526 1.23 8.23 3.55
CA VAL A 526 1.47 9.11 2.39
C VAL A 526 2.95 9.27 2.13
N GLY A 527 3.74 9.60 3.17
CA GLY A 527 5.17 9.87 3.02
C GLY A 527 5.98 8.68 2.53
N LEU A 528 5.52 7.45 2.82
CA LEU A 528 6.15 6.22 2.36
C LEU A 528 5.56 5.66 1.06
N GLU A 529 4.63 6.35 0.39
CA GLU A 529 4.06 5.91 -0.90
C GLU A 529 5.13 5.40 -1.90
N PRO A 530 6.32 6.02 -2.06
CA PRO A 530 7.34 5.58 -3.01
C PRO A 530 8.05 4.28 -2.64
N ILE A 531 7.97 3.82 -1.39
CA ILE A 531 8.64 2.57 -0.96
C ILE A 531 7.98 1.33 -1.53
N TRP A 532 6.69 1.43 -1.88
CA TRP A 532 5.92 0.32 -2.42
C TRP A 532 6.26 0.03 -3.87
N PRO A 533 6.31 -1.25 -4.25
CA PRO A 533 6.41 -1.61 -5.66
C PRO A 533 5.20 -1.05 -6.42
N GLN A 534 5.45 -0.55 -7.62
CA GLN A 534 4.39 -0.07 -8.49
C GLN A 534 3.69 -1.29 -9.09
N ARG A 535 2.37 -1.41 -8.89
CA ARG A 535 1.58 -2.46 -9.54
C ARG A 535 1.45 -2.17 -11.04
N ILE A 536 1.00 -3.16 -11.80
CA ILE A 536 0.80 -3.06 -13.26
C ILE A 536 -0.12 -1.87 -13.62
N THR A 537 -1.01 -1.45 -12.72
CA THR A 537 -1.91 -0.28 -12.85
C THR A 537 -1.24 1.08 -12.63
N GLY A 538 0.02 1.11 -12.20
CA GLY A 538 0.78 2.35 -11.98
C GLY A 538 0.57 2.94 -10.59
N ILE A 539 -0.42 2.42 -9.86
CA ILE A 539 -0.79 2.87 -8.53
C ILE A 539 0.09 2.14 -7.50
N ARG A 540 0.71 2.90 -6.61
CA ARG A 540 1.36 2.39 -5.40
C ARG A 540 0.32 2.33 -4.29
N SER A 541 -0.48 1.27 -4.31
CA SER A 541 -1.51 1.06 -3.29
C SER A 541 -0.95 0.46 -2.00
N GLY A 542 0.28 -0.06 -2.01
CA GLY A 542 0.85 -0.73 -0.85
C GLY A 542 0.16 -2.07 -0.57
N ASP A 543 -0.13 -2.33 0.70
CA ASP A 543 -0.78 -3.55 1.18
C ASP A 543 -2.31 -3.41 1.20
N VAL A 544 -2.88 -3.33 -0.01
CA VAL A 544 -4.33 -3.18 -0.24
C VAL A 544 -4.76 -4.14 -1.36
N TRP A 545 -5.74 -5.00 -1.09
CA TRP A 545 -6.05 -6.14 -1.96
C TRP A 545 -7.55 -6.28 -2.21
N ALA A 546 -7.92 -6.83 -3.36
CA ALA A 546 -9.33 -7.05 -3.68
C ALA A 546 -9.86 -8.33 -3.02
N HIS A 547 -11.14 -8.32 -2.66
CA HIS A 547 -11.92 -9.47 -2.22
C HIS A 547 -13.31 -9.39 -2.84
N ASN A 548 -13.63 -10.27 -3.81
CA ASN A 548 -14.82 -10.14 -4.65
C ASN A 548 -16.14 -10.16 -3.86
N GLN A 549 -16.24 -10.91 -2.76
CA GLN A 549 -17.47 -10.93 -1.94
C GLN A 549 -17.80 -9.59 -1.27
N LEU A 550 -16.83 -8.64 -1.21
CA LEU A 550 -17.07 -7.29 -0.71
C LEU A 550 -17.53 -6.32 -1.81
N ARG A 551 -17.54 -6.73 -3.08
CA ARG A 551 -17.91 -5.83 -4.17
C ARG A 551 -19.35 -5.36 -4.01
N SER A 552 -19.53 -4.04 -4.05
CA SER A 552 -20.83 -3.39 -4.09
C SER A 552 -21.02 -2.68 -5.42
N ILE A 553 -22.10 -3.00 -6.12
CA ILE A 553 -22.45 -2.38 -7.40
C ILE A 553 -22.56 -0.87 -7.22
N GLY A 554 -21.95 -0.10 -8.13
CA GLY A 554 -21.95 1.37 -8.09
C GLY A 554 -20.98 2.01 -7.08
N LYS A 555 -20.18 1.22 -6.35
CA LYS A 555 -19.16 1.73 -5.39
C LYS A 555 -17.76 1.22 -5.75
N PRO A 556 -17.00 1.95 -6.60
CA PRO A 556 -15.63 1.57 -6.96
C PRO A 556 -14.74 1.39 -5.73
N GLY A 557 -13.92 0.33 -5.72
CA GLY A 557 -13.02 0.02 -4.61
C GLY A 557 -13.68 -0.52 -3.35
N SER A 558 -15.00 -0.74 -3.35
CA SER A 558 -15.71 -1.41 -2.25
C SER A 558 -15.22 -2.84 -2.00
N ASP A 559 -14.58 -3.48 -2.98
CA ASP A 559 -13.92 -4.77 -2.85
C ASP A 559 -12.48 -4.68 -2.31
N MET A 560 -11.93 -3.48 -2.12
CA MET A 560 -10.54 -3.30 -1.69
C MET A 560 -10.43 -3.32 -0.15
N VAL A 561 -9.55 -4.17 0.36
CA VAL A 561 -9.24 -4.37 1.77
C VAL A 561 -7.82 -3.85 2.05
N PRO A 562 -7.66 -2.71 2.74
CA PRO A 562 -6.36 -2.22 3.15
C PRO A 562 -5.90 -2.90 4.45
N PHE A 563 -4.63 -3.28 4.52
CA PHE A 563 -4.00 -3.83 5.74
C PHE A 563 -2.82 -2.99 6.20
N HIS A 564 -2.02 -2.45 5.27
CA HIS A 564 -0.86 -1.59 5.56
C HIS A 564 0.05 -2.15 6.67
N LYS A 565 0.24 -3.49 6.72
CA LYS A 565 0.78 -4.18 7.90
C LYS A 565 2.17 -3.68 8.30
N LEU A 566 3.07 -3.43 7.35
CA LEU A 566 4.39 -2.88 7.67
C LEU A 566 4.30 -1.44 8.21
N VAL A 567 3.43 -0.59 7.66
CA VAL A 567 3.26 0.79 8.18
C VAL A 567 2.74 0.75 9.61
N GLN A 568 1.82 -0.17 9.91
CA GLN A 568 1.36 -0.40 11.28
C GLN A 568 2.51 -0.87 12.19
N TRP A 569 3.35 -1.81 11.73
CA TRP A 569 4.50 -2.30 12.48
C TRP A 569 5.52 -1.18 12.78
N LEU A 570 5.80 -0.33 11.78
CA LEU A 570 6.64 0.85 11.95
C LEU A 570 6.03 1.83 12.96
N CYS A 571 4.72 2.09 12.83
CA CYS A 571 3.98 2.99 13.72
C CYS A 571 4.07 2.52 15.19
N TYR A 572 3.77 1.25 15.46
CA TYR A 572 3.92 0.66 16.80
C TYR A 572 5.34 0.86 17.37
N SER A 573 6.36 0.63 16.54
CA SER A 573 7.76 0.70 16.96
C SER A 573 8.22 2.12 17.30
N ILE A 574 7.87 3.13 16.49
CA ILE A 574 8.33 4.51 16.71
C ILE A 574 7.49 5.27 17.74
N VAL A 575 6.23 4.87 17.97
CA VAL A 575 5.37 5.44 19.02
C VAL A 575 6.02 5.30 20.41
N GLU A 576 6.74 4.21 20.66
CA GLU A 576 7.46 4.01 21.94
C GLU A 576 8.48 5.13 22.18
N GLU A 577 9.30 5.47 21.18
CA GLU A 577 10.33 6.50 21.31
C GLU A 577 9.74 7.92 21.34
N PHE A 578 8.69 8.19 20.56
CA PHE A 578 7.96 9.44 20.65
C PHE A 578 7.34 9.65 22.05
N THR A 579 6.77 8.59 22.62
CA THR A 579 6.22 8.62 23.98
C THR A 579 7.32 8.86 25.01
N ARG A 580 8.49 8.24 24.84
CA ARG A 580 9.66 8.46 25.69
C ARG A 580 10.20 9.89 25.61
N TYR A 581 10.12 10.55 24.45
CA TYR A 581 10.42 11.98 24.28
C TYR A 581 9.38 12.89 24.97
N GLY A 582 8.19 12.35 25.29
CA GLY A 582 7.11 13.06 25.98
C GLY A 582 5.93 13.44 25.08
N ILE A 583 5.82 12.88 23.87
CA ILE A 583 4.60 13.01 23.04
C ILE A 583 3.51 12.10 23.60
N GLN A 584 2.30 12.61 23.74
CA GLN A 584 1.14 11.83 24.17
C GLN A 584 0.22 11.55 22.98
N PHE A 585 0.08 10.27 22.62
CA PHE A 585 -0.80 9.89 21.52
C PHE A 585 -2.23 9.61 21.98
N GLU A 586 -3.19 10.21 21.27
CA GLU A 586 -4.60 9.85 21.37
C GLU A 586 -4.93 8.75 20.36
N VAL A 587 -5.99 7.98 20.64
CA VAL A 587 -6.55 6.93 19.77
C VAL A 587 -5.54 5.86 19.31
N LEU A 588 -4.63 5.44 20.20
CA LEU A 588 -3.63 4.40 19.92
C LEU A 588 -4.23 3.09 19.38
N ASP A 589 -5.38 2.70 19.94
CA ASP A 589 -6.09 1.48 19.54
C ASP A 589 -6.82 1.60 18.19
N ASP A 590 -6.68 2.71 17.46
CA ASP A 590 -7.04 2.76 16.03
C ASP A 590 -6.11 1.87 15.19
N LEU A 591 -4.88 1.59 15.64
CA LEU A 591 -4.06 0.52 15.05
C LEU A 591 -4.73 -0.84 15.28
N THR A 592 -4.56 -1.73 14.32
CA THR A 592 -5.08 -3.10 14.40
C THR A 592 -4.01 -4.06 14.91
N CYS A 593 -4.37 -5.32 15.09
CA CYS A 593 -3.34 -6.36 15.13
C CYS A 593 -2.59 -6.38 13.78
N LEU A 594 -1.38 -6.93 13.78
CA LEU A 594 -0.68 -7.15 12.52
C LEU A 594 -1.31 -8.37 11.84
N ALA A 595 -1.85 -8.17 10.63
CA ALA A 595 -2.44 -9.21 9.79
C ALA A 595 -1.35 -10.09 9.16
N GLU A 596 -0.61 -10.80 10.02
CA GLU A 596 0.52 -11.65 9.70
C GLU A 596 0.34 -13.06 10.25
N TYR A 597 1.25 -13.95 9.85
CA TYR A 597 1.07 -15.39 10.02
C TYR A 597 1.12 -15.89 11.46
N ARG A 598 1.72 -15.17 12.42
CA ARG A 598 1.74 -15.59 13.83
C ARG A 598 0.37 -15.33 14.49
N ASN A 599 -0.20 -14.13 14.31
CA ASN A 599 -1.55 -13.83 14.77
C ASN A 599 -2.61 -14.63 14.01
N GLY A 600 -2.51 -14.70 12.68
CA GLY A 600 -3.45 -15.48 11.87
C GLY A 600 -3.30 -16.99 12.08
N GLY A 601 -2.06 -17.45 12.30
CA GLY A 601 -1.73 -18.84 12.55
C GLY A 601 -2.24 -19.31 13.90
N LEU A 602 -2.14 -18.46 14.95
CA LEU A 602 -2.76 -18.73 16.25
C LEU A 602 -4.25 -19.09 16.10
N LEU A 603 -5.00 -18.34 15.28
CA LEU A 603 -6.43 -18.57 15.09
C LEU A 603 -6.74 -19.88 14.36
N ILE A 604 -5.89 -20.30 13.41
CA ILE A 604 -6.02 -21.61 12.75
C ILE A 604 -5.63 -22.73 13.72
N ASP A 605 -4.49 -22.59 14.38
CA ASP A 605 -3.92 -23.62 15.26
C ASP A 605 -4.76 -23.87 16.53
N THR A 606 -5.51 -22.87 16.99
CA THR A 606 -6.50 -23.01 18.09
C THR A 606 -7.87 -23.46 17.60
N GLY A 607 -8.07 -23.61 16.29
CA GLY A 607 -9.31 -24.04 15.67
C GLY A 607 -10.41 -22.96 15.61
N VAL A 608 -10.08 -21.68 15.86
CA VAL A 608 -11.01 -20.55 15.69
C VAL A 608 -11.35 -20.33 14.21
N ILE A 609 -10.34 -20.40 13.35
CA ILE A 609 -10.50 -20.39 11.89
C ILE A 609 -10.31 -21.82 11.39
N VAL A 610 -11.29 -22.33 10.65
CA VAL A 610 -11.25 -23.67 10.07
C VAL A 610 -11.29 -23.54 8.55
N PRO A 611 -10.25 -24.00 7.82
CA PRO A 611 -10.29 -24.05 6.36
C PRO A 611 -11.44 -24.96 5.89
N LYS A 612 -12.24 -24.50 4.91
CA LYS A 612 -13.30 -25.32 4.31
C LYS A 612 -12.67 -26.39 3.42
N GLU A 613 -13.21 -27.62 3.51
CA GLU A 613 -12.76 -28.75 2.67
C GLU A 613 -12.77 -28.38 1.18
N ASP A 614 -11.78 -28.88 0.43
CA ASP A 614 -11.58 -28.67 -1.01
C ASP A 614 -11.37 -27.21 -1.48
N THR A 615 -11.35 -26.23 -0.57
CA THR A 615 -11.13 -24.81 -0.93
C THR A 615 -9.74 -24.29 -0.57
N VAL A 616 -9.09 -24.91 0.42
CA VAL A 616 -7.79 -24.51 0.96
C VAL A 616 -6.84 -25.71 0.97
N ASP A 617 -5.78 -25.64 0.16
CA ASP A 617 -4.68 -26.60 0.17
C ASP A 617 -3.54 -26.04 1.04
N LEU A 618 -3.34 -26.62 2.22
CA LEU A 618 -2.31 -26.19 3.18
C LEU A 618 -0.88 -26.46 2.69
N GLU A 619 -0.70 -27.33 1.69
CA GLU A 619 0.61 -27.57 1.10
C GLU A 619 0.97 -26.57 0.00
N MET A 620 -0.03 -25.95 -0.62
CA MET A 620 0.14 -24.93 -1.64
C MET A 620 0.68 -23.60 -1.07
N THR A 621 1.46 -22.90 -1.88
CA THR A 621 1.88 -21.53 -1.58
C THR A 621 1.02 -20.51 -2.32
N TYR A 622 0.36 -19.63 -1.58
CA TYR A 622 -0.55 -18.63 -2.13
C TYR A 622 0.10 -17.27 -2.27
N HIS A 623 -0.24 -16.55 -3.35
CA HIS A 623 0.16 -15.15 -3.48
C HIS A 623 -0.53 -14.30 -2.39
N VAL A 624 0.18 -13.33 -1.83
CA VAL A 624 -0.34 -12.51 -0.73
C VAL A 624 -1.62 -11.73 -1.06
N GLY A 625 -1.82 -11.41 -2.34
CA GLY A 625 -3.04 -10.78 -2.86
C GLY A 625 -4.15 -11.72 -3.32
N SER A 626 -4.02 -13.03 -3.12
CA SER A 626 -5.09 -13.99 -3.43
C SER A 626 -6.22 -13.86 -2.41
N GLU A 627 -7.46 -14.13 -2.84
CA GLU A 627 -8.63 -13.94 -1.96
C GLU A 627 -8.55 -14.76 -0.68
N ILE A 628 -8.03 -15.99 -0.74
CA ILE A 628 -7.79 -16.82 0.44
C ILE A 628 -6.90 -16.12 1.49
N ILE A 629 -5.80 -15.51 1.06
CA ILE A 629 -4.90 -14.79 1.99
C ILE A 629 -5.56 -13.50 2.48
N VAL A 630 -6.30 -12.80 1.62
CA VAL A 630 -7.03 -11.58 2.00
C VAL A 630 -8.12 -11.89 3.02
N GLU A 631 -8.90 -12.96 2.81
CA GLU A 631 -9.95 -13.45 3.71
C GLU A 631 -9.35 -13.80 5.08
N TRP A 632 -8.29 -14.62 5.09
CA TRP A 632 -7.60 -15.01 6.33
C TRP A 632 -7.03 -13.82 7.11
N ARG A 633 -6.39 -12.87 6.41
CA ARG A 633 -5.81 -11.66 7.01
C ARG A 633 -6.90 -10.72 7.56
N ALA A 634 -8.03 -10.61 6.86
CA ALA A 634 -9.17 -9.83 7.33
C ALA A 634 -9.82 -10.45 8.58
N LEU A 635 -10.00 -11.77 8.58
CA LEU A 635 -10.45 -12.51 9.75
C LEU A 635 -9.48 -12.35 10.93
N THR A 636 -8.16 -12.36 10.67
CA THR A 636 -7.15 -12.14 11.70
C THR A 636 -7.34 -10.80 12.41
N VAL A 637 -7.57 -9.72 11.65
CA VAL A 637 -7.83 -8.39 12.23
C VAL A 637 -9.07 -8.38 13.11
N ALA A 638 -10.19 -8.89 12.60
CA ALA A 638 -11.47 -8.84 13.31
C ALA A 638 -11.51 -9.78 14.53
N LEU A 639 -10.96 -11.00 14.42
CA LEU A 639 -11.00 -12.00 15.48
C LEU A 639 -10.02 -11.71 16.61
N ILE A 640 -8.85 -11.12 16.32
CA ILE A 640 -7.92 -10.72 17.38
C ILE A 640 -8.49 -9.57 18.23
N ASP A 641 -9.31 -8.67 17.66
CA ASP A 641 -10.05 -7.69 18.45
C ASP A 641 -10.97 -8.40 19.48
N GLN A 642 -11.64 -9.49 19.08
CA GLN A 642 -12.48 -10.30 19.98
C GLN A 642 -11.65 -11.04 21.04
N VAL A 643 -10.53 -11.66 20.64
CA VAL A 643 -9.60 -12.33 21.57
C VAL A 643 -9.07 -11.34 22.60
N ALA A 644 -8.72 -10.11 22.17
CA ALA A 644 -8.21 -9.07 23.05
C ALA A 644 -9.20 -8.68 24.15
N ASP A 645 -10.49 -8.65 23.85
CA ASP A 645 -11.54 -8.34 24.83
C ASP A 645 -11.68 -9.44 25.89
N TYR A 646 -11.62 -10.72 25.49
CA TYR A 646 -11.56 -11.83 26.44
C TYR A 646 -10.28 -11.81 27.27
N VAL A 647 -9.11 -11.57 26.65
CA VAL A 647 -7.82 -11.47 27.36
C VAL A 647 -7.92 -10.41 28.47
N ARG A 648 -8.40 -9.21 28.14
CA ARG A 648 -8.62 -8.10 29.09
C ARG A 648 -9.55 -8.48 30.23
N LYS A 649 -10.67 -9.15 29.91
CA LYS A 649 -11.62 -9.68 30.92
C LYS A 649 -10.93 -10.62 31.89
N TYR A 650 -10.12 -11.56 31.40
CA TYR A 650 -9.44 -12.58 32.22
C TYR A 650 -8.27 -12.05 33.06
N ILE A 651 -7.61 -10.98 32.62
CA ILE A 651 -6.55 -10.33 33.40
C ILE A 651 -7.06 -9.15 34.24
N GLY A 652 -8.36 -8.83 34.17
CA GLY A 652 -8.98 -7.74 34.94
C GLY A 652 -8.45 -6.35 34.56
N LYS A 653 -8.20 -6.09 33.28
CA LYS A 653 -7.67 -4.81 32.78
C LYS A 653 -8.61 -4.16 31.77
N THR A 654 -8.68 -2.83 31.81
CA THR A 654 -9.37 -2.04 30.80
C THR A 654 -8.55 -1.93 29.51
N LYS A 655 -9.21 -1.48 28.43
CA LYS A 655 -8.56 -1.20 27.14
C LYS A 655 -7.44 -0.14 27.26
N THR A 656 -7.59 0.82 28.16
CA THR A 656 -6.59 1.87 28.41
C THR A 656 -5.37 1.34 29.17
N GLU A 657 -5.57 0.47 30.16
CA GLU A 657 -4.45 -0.12 30.92
C GLU A 657 -3.69 -1.19 30.13
N PHE A 658 -4.42 -1.93 29.29
CA PHE A 658 -3.90 -3.02 28.46
C PHE A 658 -4.36 -2.86 27.00
N PRO A 659 -3.78 -1.87 26.27
CA PRO A 659 -4.11 -1.59 24.88
C PRO A 659 -3.75 -2.77 23.97
N LEU A 660 -4.26 -2.75 22.73
CA LEU A 660 -4.08 -3.87 21.80
C LEU A 660 -2.60 -4.21 21.60
N ALA A 661 -1.72 -3.21 21.55
CA ALA A 661 -0.27 -3.42 21.47
C ALA A 661 0.29 -4.36 22.56
N LYS A 662 -0.19 -4.27 23.81
CA LYS A 662 0.26 -5.17 24.88
C LYS A 662 -0.30 -6.60 24.71
N VAL A 663 -1.52 -6.72 24.18
CA VAL A 663 -2.10 -8.03 23.82
C VAL A 663 -1.28 -8.71 22.73
N LEU A 664 -0.71 -7.95 21.79
CA LEU A 664 0.15 -8.50 20.74
C LEU A 664 1.50 -8.99 21.31
N GLU A 665 2.24 -8.11 22.00
CA GLU A 665 3.63 -8.35 22.41
C GLU A 665 3.82 -9.60 23.30
N GLY A 666 3.13 -9.61 24.44
CA GLY A 666 3.18 -10.72 25.39
C GLY A 666 2.17 -11.82 25.13
N GLY A 667 1.21 -11.57 24.22
CA GLY A 667 0.05 -12.44 24.01
C GLY A 667 0.02 -13.07 22.62
N THR A 668 -0.84 -12.59 21.72
CA THR A 668 -1.25 -13.33 20.51
C THR A 668 -0.08 -13.66 19.58
N TRP A 669 0.87 -12.74 19.41
CA TRP A 669 2.04 -12.95 18.55
C TRP A 669 2.97 -14.03 19.12
N ARG A 670 3.19 -14.01 20.44
CA ARG A 670 4.06 -14.96 21.14
C ARG A 670 3.39 -16.33 21.29
N ALA A 671 2.12 -16.35 21.68
CA ALA A 671 1.31 -17.55 21.78
C ALA A 671 1.22 -18.26 20.42
N GLY A 672 0.95 -17.51 19.33
CA GLY A 672 0.95 -18.06 17.98
C GLY A 672 2.30 -18.66 17.58
N ARG A 673 3.40 -17.98 17.93
CA ARG A 673 4.75 -18.52 17.69
C ARG A 673 5.02 -19.80 18.49
N GLU A 674 4.74 -19.82 19.78
CA GLU A 674 4.95 -21.01 20.63
C GLU A 674 4.09 -22.19 20.17
N LEU A 675 2.83 -21.94 19.82
CA LEU A 675 1.92 -22.97 19.34
C LEU A 675 2.34 -23.51 17.97
N ALA A 676 2.78 -22.65 17.06
CA ALA A 676 3.32 -23.08 15.77
C ALA A 676 4.51 -24.02 15.93
N PHE A 677 5.43 -23.77 16.87
CA PHE A 677 6.56 -24.69 17.15
C PHE A 677 6.14 -26.00 17.81
N LYS A 678 5.07 -25.99 18.62
CA LYS A 678 4.51 -27.22 19.20
C LYS A 678 3.88 -28.12 18.14
N LEU A 679 3.18 -27.52 17.18
CA LEU A 679 2.46 -28.27 16.13
C LEU A 679 3.34 -28.64 14.94
N ARG A 680 4.35 -27.81 14.64
CA ARG A 680 5.21 -27.95 13.46
C ARG A 680 6.67 -27.70 13.86
N PRO A 681 7.60 -28.66 13.66
CA PRO A 681 8.99 -28.52 14.08
C PRO A 681 9.72 -27.28 13.52
N SER A 682 9.35 -26.82 12.33
CA SER A 682 9.91 -25.61 11.72
C SER A 682 9.32 -24.29 12.26
N GLY A 683 8.24 -24.35 13.04
CA GLY A 683 7.52 -23.16 13.51
C GLY A 683 6.96 -22.29 12.37
N ASN A 684 6.59 -22.93 11.25
CA ASN A 684 6.06 -22.27 10.07
C ASN A 684 4.57 -21.94 10.22
N SER A 685 4.17 -20.95 9.42
CA SER A 685 2.77 -20.60 9.20
C SER A 685 1.97 -21.83 8.74
N PRO A 686 0.72 -22.01 9.21
CA PRO A 686 -0.16 -23.07 8.71
C PRO A 686 -0.53 -22.88 7.23
N ILE A 687 -0.52 -21.65 6.71
CA ILE A 687 -0.72 -21.35 5.28
C ILE A 687 0.55 -20.69 4.73
N LYS A 688 1.10 -21.24 3.64
CA LYS A 688 2.31 -20.72 3.00
C LYS A 688 1.99 -19.51 2.12
N ILE A 689 2.67 -18.38 2.35
CA ILE A 689 2.46 -17.13 1.61
C ILE A 689 3.70 -16.80 0.77
N ARG A 690 3.48 -16.50 -0.51
CA ARG A 690 4.44 -15.82 -1.38
C ARG A 690 4.18 -14.31 -1.36
N SER A 691 5.04 -13.58 -0.67
CA SER A 691 5.06 -12.11 -0.64
C SER A 691 5.65 -11.53 -1.92
N ASP A 692 5.16 -10.37 -2.35
CA ASP A 692 5.67 -9.60 -3.50
C ASP A 692 6.42 -8.32 -3.06
N GLY A 693 6.69 -8.19 -1.75
CA GLY A 693 7.32 -7.01 -1.16
C GLY A 693 6.35 -5.91 -0.71
N THR A 694 5.02 -6.11 -0.81
CA THR A 694 4.02 -5.16 -0.28
C THR A 694 3.62 -5.43 1.18
N VAL A 695 3.73 -6.67 1.66
CA VAL A 695 3.31 -7.10 3.02
C VAL A 695 4.50 -7.37 3.94
N PHE A 696 5.70 -7.38 3.33
CA PHE A 696 6.95 -7.94 3.84
C PHE A 696 6.83 -9.42 4.11
#